data_AF-A0AA92V465-F1
#
_entry.id   AF-A0AA92V465-F1
#
_cell.length_a   1.000
_cell.length_b   1.000
_cell.length_c   1.000
_cell.angle_alpha   90.00
_cell.angle_beta   90.00
_cell.angle_gamma   90.00
#
_symmetry.space_group_name_H-M   'P 1'
#
loop_
_entity.id
_entity.type
_entity.pdbx_description
1 polymer ?
#
loop_
_entity_poly.entity_id
_entity_poly.type
_entity_poly.pdbx_seq_one_letter_code
_entity_poly.pdbx_strand_id
1 'polypeptide(L)'
;MKEIKLFDYQEDMKERIEKALRLHRSVMAQMPTGTGKTVLLASVVESFLREHSNCNVWIVAHRRELVSQIKDTLNKFLLNFSFSNHPVPLSKEGSTFSPSPSSSGSGDVTALRCSEPLRSKVGGPSKVSPDCAGWDRLGAIGASKVSPDCLSASAFNVPIKAVSIQWLSKHYDEIEEEPGMIVIDEAHHALAKTYKEMWERFPNAKFLGLTATPCRLNGKGFTDLFDVLVQSWSVPEFICKGRLATYDFVSIKSDGVTQRLIDSLQKRGADGDYQNKEMDMLLNKKPSIERLYRSLEEFGKDRKGIVYAINISHANAIAEFYREHGIAAVAIDSKTPSSLRKELIERFKASNTSFSNHPVNSSKITPSLFTIKEGNFSKTHPSSLTLKGGSTAFPKPLSPQGTGDVTAPPRRSEPLRSKVGGPSKVSPDCAGWDRLGATCLRAADGVGDELAPIQVLVNVDIFSEGFDCPDVEFVQLARPTLSLAKYLQMVGRGLRVAKGKKSCVIIDNVGLYRVFGLPSQVWNWNAMFEGKLKVGKRKETPKDREFFLMNEKQDGIQIHPDSEMMMVMSHEELLQTLQYREFVDSKGEFAIIKLSDGKMTVVNRQGEQVLEPGDYYDMKLLDGNILFYRPRRKAKCYYDLLAKAVIDDGTNVAETPHVVNIKGWEFIEYNDIFMSRTQEDFSLPYHPSQYDFLNYGYYMVFRFRPSAPGCQVWYYCEGDEGKMRMSNEESRNVCFLRNDYEHVYWLCAVLYGERIVVMDSKEDYYLVDSNLKKTYIGCNHPKNEKEDLNVVMPRLGKKYYHEVMLQKKEMEANEMLLLHEKSEAGHVELYQAGKKWGVKVDGKVIVPPLYCSIAQPVGAYCAFEEIPRHWGIMTLKGKVIVDAKYEKVEIRDNGIAVVTGITGKTQTINLLKVKG
;
A
#
# COMPACT_ATOMS: atom_id res chain seq x y z
N MET A 1 -38.36 -0.55 19.85
CA MET A 1 -37.15 -0.32 19.02
C MET A 1 -35.92 -0.55 19.88
N LYS A 2 -34.72 -0.74 19.29
CA LYS A 2 -33.48 -0.76 20.08
C LYS A 2 -32.99 0.67 20.30
N GLU A 3 -32.66 0.99 21.55
CA GLU A 3 -31.98 2.22 21.94
C GLU A 3 -30.59 2.27 21.28
N ILE A 4 -30.25 3.41 20.65
CA ILE A 4 -28.98 3.56 19.92
C ILE A 4 -27.91 4.05 20.91
N LYS A 5 -27.23 3.09 21.54
CA LYS A 5 -26.08 3.38 22.40
C LYS A 5 -24.89 3.88 21.57
N LEU A 6 -24.28 4.99 21.97
CA LEU A 6 -23.05 5.50 21.38
C LEU A 6 -21.84 4.61 21.70
N PHE A 7 -20.81 4.71 20.87
CA PHE A 7 -19.49 4.15 21.19
C PHE A 7 -18.71 5.05 22.18
N ASP A 8 -17.72 4.46 22.84
CA ASP A 8 -16.73 5.11 23.70
C ASP A 8 -16.15 6.40 23.09
N TYR A 9 -15.64 6.33 21.85
CA TYR A 9 -15.10 7.48 21.13
C TYR A 9 -16.16 8.50 20.67
N GLN A 10 -17.45 8.15 20.72
CA GLN A 10 -18.54 9.05 20.38
C GLN A 10 -19.01 9.82 21.61
N GLU A 11 -19.07 9.20 22.78
CA GLU A 11 -19.34 9.90 24.05
C GLU A 11 -18.22 10.89 24.40
N ASP A 12 -16.95 10.49 24.26
CA ASP A 12 -15.80 11.40 24.44
C ASP A 12 -15.83 12.57 23.42
N MET A 13 -16.12 12.30 22.15
CA MET A 13 -16.30 13.37 21.15
C MET A 13 -17.50 14.27 21.48
N LYS A 14 -18.60 13.72 22.01
CA LYS A 14 -19.78 14.48 22.43
C LYS A 14 -19.45 15.43 23.57
N GLU A 15 -18.85 14.94 24.66
CA GLU A 15 -18.45 15.77 25.80
C GLU A 15 -17.49 16.89 25.36
N ARG A 16 -16.51 16.57 24.52
CA ARG A 16 -15.55 17.56 24.00
C ARG A 16 -16.20 18.59 23.07
N ILE A 17 -17.21 18.22 22.28
CA ILE A 17 -18.01 19.16 21.47
C ILE A 17 -18.90 20.03 22.36
N GLU A 18 -19.62 19.47 23.32
CA GLU A 18 -20.50 20.22 24.24
C GLU A 18 -19.69 21.22 25.08
N LYS A 19 -18.54 20.80 25.61
CA LYS A 19 -17.59 21.68 26.30
C LYS A 19 -17.07 22.81 25.41
N ALA A 20 -16.78 22.53 24.14
CA ALA A 20 -16.39 23.55 23.18
C ALA A 20 -17.55 24.51 22.84
N LEU A 21 -18.78 24.01 22.66
CA LEU A 21 -19.98 24.81 22.39
C LEU A 21 -20.39 25.70 23.57
N ARG A 22 -20.04 25.34 24.81
CA ARG A 22 -20.20 26.22 25.98
C ARG A 22 -19.21 27.40 25.97
N LEU A 23 -17.99 27.21 25.47
CA LEU A 23 -16.92 28.23 25.44
C LEU A 23 -16.88 29.10 24.17
N HIS A 24 -17.29 28.53 23.03
CA HIS A 24 -17.18 29.14 21.70
C HIS A 24 -18.57 29.32 21.05
N ARG A 25 -18.67 30.13 19.98
CA ARG A 25 -19.91 30.21 19.17
C ARG A 25 -19.90 29.16 18.07
N SER A 26 -18.76 28.94 17.43
CA SER A 26 -18.63 28.15 16.21
C SER A 26 -17.60 27.05 16.37
N VAL A 27 -18.04 25.80 16.47
CA VAL A 27 -17.19 24.62 16.68
C VAL A 27 -17.17 23.76 15.41
N MET A 28 -15.98 23.39 14.94
CA MET A 28 -15.82 22.35 13.92
C MET A 28 -15.41 21.03 14.57
N ALA A 29 -16.00 19.92 14.14
CA ALA A 29 -15.69 18.57 14.58
C ALA A 29 -15.18 17.72 13.40
N GLN A 30 -13.94 17.23 13.50
CA GLN A 30 -13.37 16.28 12.55
C GLN A 30 -13.61 14.84 13.03
N MET A 31 -14.15 14.01 12.13
CA MET A 31 -14.27 12.56 12.30
C MET A 31 -14.16 11.84 10.94
N PRO A 32 -13.30 10.81 10.80
CA PRO A 32 -13.19 10.02 9.57
C PRO A 32 -14.50 9.45 9.04
N THR A 33 -14.56 9.19 7.74
CA THR A 33 -15.71 8.51 7.11
C THR A 33 -15.87 7.09 7.66
N GLY A 34 -17.12 6.66 7.90
CA GLY A 34 -17.44 5.35 8.50
C GLY A 34 -17.67 5.37 10.02
N THR A 35 -17.09 6.33 10.75
CA THR A 35 -17.09 6.39 12.24
C THR A 35 -18.40 6.92 12.88
N GLY A 36 -19.47 7.07 12.09
CA GLY A 36 -20.79 7.43 12.63
C GLY A 36 -21.03 8.92 12.91
N LYS A 37 -20.44 9.86 12.15
CA LYS A 37 -20.70 11.32 12.24
C LYS A 37 -22.18 11.68 12.49
N THR A 38 -23.09 11.12 11.69
CA THR A 38 -24.54 11.38 11.78
C THR A 38 -25.19 10.90 13.08
N VAL A 39 -24.61 9.89 13.72
CA VAL A 39 -25.05 9.34 15.02
C VAL A 39 -24.61 10.26 16.16
N LEU A 40 -23.35 10.74 16.11
CA LEU A 40 -22.86 11.76 17.04
C LEU A 40 -23.66 13.08 16.91
N LEU A 41 -23.88 13.53 15.68
CA LEU A 41 -24.70 14.71 15.34
C LEU A 41 -26.07 14.62 16.02
N ALA A 42 -26.76 13.49 15.88
CA ALA A 42 -28.07 13.27 16.48
C ALA A 42 -28.05 13.40 18.01
N SER A 43 -27.06 12.82 18.70
CA SER A 43 -26.99 12.88 20.16
C SER A 43 -26.53 14.23 20.71
N VAL A 44 -25.72 15.01 19.96
CA VAL A 44 -25.39 16.40 20.34
C VAL A 44 -26.62 17.31 20.19
N VAL A 45 -27.38 17.17 19.10
CA VAL A 45 -28.64 17.90 18.88
C VAL A 45 -29.69 17.54 19.94
N GLU A 46 -29.80 16.26 20.30
CA GLU A 46 -30.63 15.81 21.41
C GLU A 46 -30.25 16.47 22.74
N SER A 47 -28.96 16.48 23.06
CA SER A 47 -28.42 17.09 24.29
C SER A 47 -28.75 18.59 24.35
N PHE A 48 -28.48 19.31 23.25
CA PHE A 48 -28.77 20.74 23.14
C PHE A 48 -30.26 21.05 23.34
N LEU A 49 -31.16 20.28 22.72
CA LEU A 49 -32.62 20.47 22.86
C LEU A 49 -33.13 20.13 24.27
N ARG A 50 -32.50 19.20 24.99
CA ARG A 50 -32.80 18.91 26.40
C ARG A 50 -32.35 20.06 27.32
N GLU A 51 -31.22 20.70 27.03
CA GLU A 51 -30.77 21.90 27.75
C GLU A 51 -31.59 23.16 27.39
N HIS A 52 -32.08 23.28 26.14
CA HIS A 52 -32.67 24.50 25.58
C HIS A 52 -34.08 24.26 24.99
N SER A 53 -35.06 23.96 25.86
CA SER A 53 -36.43 23.55 25.50
C SER A 53 -37.20 24.49 24.55
N ASN A 54 -36.82 25.76 24.45
CA ASN A 54 -37.48 26.77 23.61
C ASN A 54 -36.68 27.13 22.32
N CYS A 55 -35.60 26.41 21.99
CA CYS A 55 -34.74 26.73 20.86
C CYS A 55 -34.94 25.79 19.66
N ASN A 56 -35.12 26.36 18.47
CA ASN A 56 -35.14 25.60 17.22
C ASN A 56 -33.70 25.31 16.74
N VAL A 57 -33.44 24.08 16.29
CA VAL A 57 -32.18 23.63 15.69
C VAL A 57 -32.36 23.49 14.18
N TRP A 58 -31.46 24.08 13.40
CA TRP A 58 -31.47 23.97 11.94
C TRP A 58 -30.31 23.12 11.44
N ILE A 59 -30.61 22.13 10.60
CA ILE A 59 -29.64 21.22 10.00
C ILE A 59 -29.49 21.58 8.52
N VAL A 60 -28.37 22.22 8.19
CA VAL A 60 -28.08 22.73 6.85
C VAL A 60 -27.14 21.78 6.13
N ALA A 61 -27.55 21.30 4.95
CA ALA A 61 -26.74 20.43 4.10
C ALA A 61 -26.53 21.01 2.70
N HIS A 62 -25.47 20.61 2.01
CA HIS A 62 -25.26 20.98 0.61
C HIS A 62 -26.17 20.17 -0.35
N ARG A 63 -26.69 19.01 0.08
CA ARG A 63 -27.55 18.11 -0.72
C ARG A 63 -28.88 17.81 0.00
N ARG A 64 -29.93 17.52 -0.76
CA ARG A 64 -31.28 17.25 -0.23
C ARG A 64 -31.40 15.84 0.35
N GLU A 65 -30.59 14.91 -0.15
CA GLU A 65 -30.54 13.52 0.28
C GLU A 65 -30.04 13.38 1.73
N LEU A 66 -29.03 14.17 2.12
CA LEU A 66 -28.53 14.25 3.50
C LEU A 66 -29.63 14.64 4.49
N VAL A 67 -30.46 15.63 4.14
CA VAL A 67 -31.59 16.09 4.98
C VAL A 67 -32.54 14.93 5.33
N SER A 68 -32.87 14.07 4.36
CA SER A 68 -33.74 12.91 4.61
C SER A 68 -33.07 11.90 5.54
N GLN A 69 -31.79 11.62 5.36
CA GLN A 69 -31.08 10.63 6.19
C GLN A 69 -30.83 11.12 7.62
N ILE A 70 -30.51 12.40 7.79
CA ILE A 70 -30.34 12.98 9.13
C ILE A 70 -31.69 12.93 9.85
N LYS A 71 -32.81 13.24 9.17
CA LYS A 71 -34.17 13.03 9.68
C LYS A 71 -34.43 11.56 10.03
N ASP A 72 -34.11 10.60 9.17
CA ASP A 72 -34.28 9.15 9.44
C ASP A 72 -33.35 8.59 10.55
N THR A 73 -32.30 9.32 10.90
CA THR A 73 -31.41 8.99 12.03
C THR A 73 -31.95 9.61 13.31
N LEU A 74 -32.32 10.90 13.28
CA LEU A 74 -32.96 11.59 14.38
C LEU A 74 -34.28 10.92 14.79
N ASN A 75 -35.13 10.50 13.85
CA ASN A 75 -36.37 9.74 14.10
C ASN A 75 -36.16 8.47 14.96
N LYS A 76 -34.93 7.91 15.01
CA LYS A 76 -34.61 6.71 15.79
C LYS A 76 -34.03 7.00 17.18
N PHE A 77 -33.57 8.24 17.41
CA PHE A 77 -33.18 8.76 18.73
C PHE A 77 -34.36 9.50 19.39
N LEU A 78 -34.94 10.44 18.66
CA LEU A 78 -35.91 11.44 19.11
C LEU A 78 -37.35 10.98 18.89
N LEU A 79 -37.78 9.96 19.62
CA LEU A 79 -39.15 9.43 19.53
C LEU A 79 -40.25 10.43 19.96
N ASN A 80 -39.89 11.57 20.54
CA ASN A 80 -40.81 12.53 21.17
C ASN A 80 -40.87 13.92 20.49
N PHE A 81 -40.20 14.15 19.34
CA PHE A 81 -40.16 15.47 18.69
C PHE A 81 -40.77 15.47 17.28
N SER A 82 -41.62 16.47 17.02
CA SER A 82 -42.25 16.72 15.72
C SER A 82 -41.27 17.22 14.66
N PHE A 83 -41.57 16.98 13.38
CA PHE A 83 -40.84 17.53 12.23
C PHE A 83 -41.79 18.21 11.25
N SER A 84 -41.44 19.39 10.76
CA SER A 84 -42.17 20.11 9.73
C SER A 84 -41.75 19.64 8.33
N ASN A 85 -42.69 19.69 7.41
CA ASN A 85 -42.48 19.38 6.00
C ASN A 85 -42.83 20.61 5.15
N HIS A 86 -41.83 21.32 4.63
CA HIS A 86 -42.03 22.18 3.46
C HIS A 86 -41.56 21.42 2.21
N PRO A 87 -42.46 20.72 1.50
CA PRO A 87 -42.13 20.11 0.21
C PRO A 87 -41.91 21.22 -0.83
N VAL A 88 -40.85 21.09 -1.64
CA VAL A 88 -40.56 22.02 -2.73
C VAL A 88 -41.58 21.83 -3.85
N PRO A 89 -42.34 22.87 -4.27
CA PRO A 89 -43.21 22.77 -5.42
C PRO A 89 -42.41 22.52 -6.72
N LEU A 90 -42.82 21.52 -7.51
CA LEU A 90 -42.41 21.44 -8.91
C LEU A 90 -43.28 22.39 -9.75
N SER A 91 -42.75 23.58 -10.03
CA SER A 91 -43.26 24.40 -11.13
C SER A 91 -43.05 23.63 -12.44
N LYS A 92 -44.13 23.09 -13.01
CA LYS A 92 -44.10 22.48 -14.35
C LYS A 92 -43.65 23.53 -15.37
N GLU A 93 -42.76 23.16 -16.29
CA GLU A 93 -42.55 23.94 -17.50
C GLU A 93 -43.83 23.89 -18.34
N GLY A 94 -44.59 24.98 -18.32
CA GLY A 94 -45.85 25.11 -19.05
C GLY A 94 -45.60 25.45 -20.52
N SER A 95 -45.83 24.49 -21.41
CA SER A 95 -45.84 24.72 -22.85
C SER A 95 -47.11 25.48 -23.27
N THR A 96 -46.97 26.75 -23.69
CA THR A 96 -48.04 27.48 -24.39
C THR A 96 -47.48 28.39 -25.48
N PHE A 97 -48.30 28.58 -26.53
CA PHE A 97 -48.00 29.30 -27.76
C PHE A 97 -47.80 30.81 -27.56
N SER A 98 -47.09 31.42 -28.53
CA SER A 98 -47.10 32.87 -28.82
C SER A 98 -48.51 33.38 -29.16
N PRO A 99 -48.76 34.70 -29.07
CA PRO A 99 -48.50 35.51 -30.27
C PRO A 99 -47.83 36.88 -30.02
N SER A 100 -47.21 37.40 -31.08
CA SER A 100 -46.74 38.79 -31.27
C SER A 100 -47.95 39.77 -31.40
N PRO A 101 -47.80 41.13 -31.38
CA PRO A 101 -46.83 41.88 -32.20
C PRO A 101 -46.27 43.21 -31.60
N SER A 102 -45.42 43.90 -32.40
CA SER A 102 -45.19 45.36 -32.56
C SER A 102 -45.44 46.36 -31.39
N SER A 103 -44.60 47.39 -31.16
CA SER A 103 -43.40 47.87 -31.89
C SER A 103 -42.63 48.98 -31.13
N SER A 104 -41.42 49.30 -31.62
CA SER A 104 -40.73 50.61 -31.58
C SER A 104 -40.43 51.29 -30.23
N GLY A 105 -39.13 51.49 -29.91
CA GLY A 105 -38.67 52.38 -28.84
C GLY A 105 -37.17 52.29 -28.55
N SER A 106 -36.41 53.30 -28.96
CA SER A 106 -35.04 53.62 -28.50
C SER A 106 -35.00 54.01 -27.01
N GLY A 107 -33.88 53.94 -26.28
CA GLY A 107 -32.50 53.56 -26.62
C GLY A 107 -31.50 53.86 -25.46
N ASP A 108 -30.20 53.74 -25.74
CA ASP A 108 -29.05 54.15 -24.90
C ASP A 108 -28.78 53.47 -23.54
N VAL A 109 -27.57 53.74 -23.01
CA VAL A 109 -26.83 52.96 -22.00
C VAL A 109 -25.99 53.92 -21.11
N THR A 110 -25.53 53.47 -19.93
CA THR A 110 -24.65 54.15 -18.94
C THR A 110 -25.34 55.18 -18.02
N ALA A 111 -24.89 55.46 -16.79
CA ALA A 111 -24.11 54.68 -15.80
C ALA A 111 -24.15 55.40 -14.40
N LEU A 112 -23.58 54.72 -13.39
CA LEU A 112 -23.02 55.27 -12.13
C LEU A 112 -23.95 55.73 -10.96
N ARG A 113 -23.56 55.19 -9.79
CA ARG A 113 -23.69 55.65 -8.37
C ARG A 113 -23.80 57.19 -8.18
N CYS A 114 -24.43 57.72 -7.12
CA CYS A 114 -23.95 57.60 -5.72
C CYS A 114 -24.93 58.12 -4.62
N SER A 115 -24.72 57.64 -3.38
CA SER A 115 -24.97 58.24 -2.03
C SER A 115 -26.23 59.05 -1.68
N GLU A 116 -26.96 58.55 -0.65
CA GLU A 116 -27.33 59.20 0.65
C GLU A 116 -27.31 60.74 0.82
N PRO A 117 -28.25 61.33 1.60
CA PRO A 117 -27.98 61.52 3.05
C PRO A 117 -29.16 61.59 4.09
N LEU A 118 -28.84 61.15 5.32
CA LEU A 118 -29.17 61.74 6.65
C LEU A 118 -30.62 61.84 7.24
N ARG A 119 -30.96 60.84 8.09
CA ARG A 119 -31.00 60.87 9.59
C ARG A 119 -31.93 61.85 10.38
N SER A 120 -32.55 61.29 11.45
CA SER A 120 -33.22 61.90 12.63
C SER A 120 -34.70 62.30 12.45
N LYS A 121 -35.58 62.33 13.48
CA LYS A 121 -35.39 62.37 14.97
C LYS A 121 -36.10 61.23 15.74
N VAL A 122 -35.98 61.27 17.08
CA VAL A 122 -36.37 60.23 18.05
C VAL A 122 -37.51 60.70 18.97
N GLY A 123 -38.47 59.79 19.24
CA GLY A 123 -39.09 59.60 20.57
C GLY A 123 -40.25 60.49 21.04
N GLY A 124 -41.22 59.88 21.73
CA GLY A 124 -42.28 60.58 22.49
C GLY A 124 -43.55 59.71 22.70
N PRO A 125 -43.97 59.35 23.94
CA PRO A 125 -45.04 58.37 24.15
C PRO A 125 -46.25 58.88 24.99
N SER A 126 -47.40 58.19 24.94
CA SER A 126 -48.10 57.61 26.12
C SER A 126 -49.64 57.42 26.00
N LYS A 127 -50.08 56.17 26.28
CA LYS A 127 -51.23 55.78 27.13
C LYS A 127 -52.70 56.00 26.70
N VAL A 128 -53.53 55.23 27.43
CA VAL A 128 -54.98 55.32 27.71
C VAL A 128 -55.95 54.66 26.71
N SER A 129 -56.95 53.96 27.26
CA SER A 129 -58.10 53.25 26.66
C SER A 129 -59.34 53.63 27.51
N PRO A 130 -60.55 53.04 27.40
CA PRO A 130 -61.12 52.09 26.43
C PRO A 130 -62.54 52.50 25.94
N ASP A 131 -63.29 51.50 25.43
CA ASP A 131 -64.76 51.33 25.42
C ASP A 131 -65.72 52.30 24.68
N CYS A 132 -66.38 51.73 23.65
CA CYS A 132 -67.84 51.72 23.41
C CYS A 132 -68.15 50.97 22.08
N ALA A 133 -69.22 50.20 21.83
CA ALA A 133 -70.13 49.33 22.60
C ALA A 133 -71.33 48.99 21.66
N GLY A 134 -71.73 47.71 21.56
CA GLY A 134 -72.94 47.24 20.82
C GLY A 134 -72.71 46.88 19.33
N TRP A 135 -73.58 46.09 18.67
CA TRP A 135 -74.87 45.48 19.08
C TRP A 135 -74.98 43.99 18.64
N ASP A 136 -75.73 43.22 19.44
CA ASP A 136 -76.60 42.05 19.17
C ASP A 136 -76.23 40.80 18.32
N ARG A 137 -76.19 39.69 19.06
CA ARG A 137 -76.83 38.36 18.90
C ARG A 137 -78.07 38.27 17.96
N LEU A 138 -78.55 37.12 17.47
CA LEU A 138 -78.06 35.72 17.38
C LEU A 138 -78.95 34.90 16.41
N GLY A 139 -78.39 33.82 15.86
CA GLY A 139 -79.13 32.62 15.42
C GLY A 139 -79.41 32.50 13.91
N ALA A 140 -79.45 31.30 13.31
CA ALA A 140 -79.08 29.95 13.78
C ALA A 140 -79.03 28.99 12.56
N ILE A 141 -78.72 27.70 12.80
CA ILE A 141 -78.93 26.55 11.87
C ILE A 141 -77.92 26.40 10.70
N GLY A 142 -77.35 25.19 10.56
CA GLY A 142 -77.40 24.50 9.26
C GLY A 142 -76.13 24.29 8.42
N ALA A 143 -75.33 23.29 8.78
CA ALA A 143 -74.72 22.31 7.85
C ALA A 143 -74.03 22.74 6.51
N SER A 144 -72.70 22.61 6.53
CA SER A 144 -71.85 21.99 5.48
C SER A 144 -71.25 22.80 4.31
N LYS A 145 -70.05 22.34 3.92
CA LYS A 145 -69.32 22.49 2.64
C LYS A 145 -68.58 23.81 2.28
N VAL A 146 -67.25 23.67 2.29
CA VAL A 146 -66.24 24.19 1.32
C VAL A 146 -65.76 25.65 1.47
N SER A 147 -64.53 25.77 1.99
CA SER A 147 -63.50 26.80 1.69
C SER A 147 -63.77 28.26 2.14
N PRO A 148 -62.73 29.12 2.29
CA PRO A 148 -61.31 28.94 1.93
C PRO A 148 -60.33 28.86 3.13
N ASP A 149 -59.05 28.64 2.83
CA ASP A 149 -57.95 28.58 3.80
C ASP A 149 -57.69 29.93 4.47
N CYS A 150 -58.04 30.05 5.76
CA CYS A 150 -57.46 31.05 6.65
C CYS A 150 -56.25 30.47 7.37
N LEU A 151 -55.12 31.17 7.31
CA LEU A 151 -53.88 30.82 8.01
C LEU A 151 -54.12 30.74 9.53
N SER A 152 -54.19 29.52 10.05
CA SER A 152 -54.31 29.27 11.49
C SER A 152 -52.92 29.14 12.11
N ALA A 153 -52.58 30.07 13.00
CA ALA A 153 -51.30 30.13 13.70
C ALA A 153 -51.18 29.09 14.84
N SER A 154 -51.51 27.83 14.54
CA SER A 154 -51.60 26.71 15.50
C SER A 154 -50.99 25.41 14.99
N ALA A 155 -50.23 25.45 13.89
CA ALA A 155 -49.29 24.38 13.56
C ALA A 155 -48.11 24.44 14.55
N PHE A 156 -48.05 23.49 15.48
CA PHE A 156 -47.11 23.50 16.61
C PHE A 156 -45.65 23.70 16.17
N ASN A 157 -44.94 24.60 16.86
CA ASN A 157 -43.56 24.97 16.57
C ASN A 157 -42.65 23.74 16.60
N VAL A 158 -41.81 23.60 15.57
CA VAL A 158 -40.99 22.40 15.35
C VAL A 158 -39.53 22.67 15.74
N PRO A 159 -38.98 21.94 16.73
CA PRO A 159 -37.64 22.20 17.25
C PRO A 159 -36.51 21.73 16.33
N ILE A 160 -36.78 20.97 15.27
CA ILE A 160 -35.76 20.60 14.26
C ILE A 160 -36.26 20.87 12.84
N LYS A 161 -35.61 21.82 12.17
CA LYS A 161 -35.74 22.04 10.72
C LYS A 161 -34.50 21.53 10.00
N ALA A 162 -34.67 21.02 8.78
CA ALA A 162 -33.56 20.55 7.96
C ALA A 162 -33.73 21.05 6.52
N VAL A 163 -32.72 21.76 6.01
CA VAL A 163 -32.81 22.59 4.79
C VAL A 163 -31.53 22.46 3.95
N SER A 164 -31.62 22.70 2.63
CA SER A 164 -30.42 22.79 1.79
C SER A 164 -29.92 24.24 1.68
N ILE A 165 -28.61 24.43 1.63
CA ILE A 165 -27.99 25.77 1.59
C ILE A 165 -28.51 26.63 0.42
N GLN A 166 -28.77 26.04 -0.75
CA GLN A 166 -29.26 26.78 -1.93
C GLN A 166 -30.76 27.13 -1.86
N TRP A 167 -31.50 26.52 -0.92
CA TRP A 167 -32.84 26.98 -0.57
C TRP A 167 -32.73 28.09 0.47
N LEU A 168 -32.01 27.87 1.56
CA LEU A 168 -31.85 28.86 2.64
C LEU A 168 -31.30 30.20 2.10
N SER A 169 -30.28 30.19 1.24
CA SER A 169 -29.70 31.38 0.61
C SER A 169 -30.58 32.09 -0.43
N LYS A 170 -31.87 31.73 -0.52
CA LYS A 170 -32.88 32.37 -1.39
C LYS A 170 -34.13 32.83 -0.64
N HIS A 171 -34.35 32.31 0.57
CA HIS A 171 -35.56 32.55 1.36
C HIS A 171 -35.21 33.10 2.76
N TYR A 172 -33.99 33.63 2.98
CA TYR A 172 -33.60 34.26 4.26
C TYR A 172 -34.60 35.34 4.71
N ASP A 173 -35.08 36.15 3.75
CA ASP A 173 -36.00 37.26 4.02
C ASP A 173 -37.48 36.79 4.12
N GLU A 174 -37.74 35.49 3.99
CA GLU A 174 -39.06 34.85 4.19
C GLU A 174 -39.16 34.10 5.54
N ILE A 175 -38.11 34.09 6.37
CA ILE A 175 -38.05 33.30 7.61
C ILE A 175 -37.97 34.22 8.83
N GLU A 176 -39.06 34.29 9.59
CA GLU A 176 -39.16 35.07 10.83
C GLU A 176 -38.54 34.37 12.07
N GLU A 177 -38.20 33.08 11.97
CA GLU A 177 -37.61 32.30 13.07
C GLU A 177 -36.08 32.41 13.14
N GLU A 178 -35.54 32.68 14.33
CA GLU A 178 -34.10 32.49 14.62
C GLU A 178 -33.81 31.08 15.18
N PRO A 179 -32.80 30.36 14.66
CA PRO A 179 -32.31 29.12 15.26
C PRO A 179 -31.39 29.39 16.46
N GLY A 180 -31.54 28.63 17.54
CA GLY A 180 -30.57 28.63 18.66
C GLY A 180 -29.26 27.93 18.29
N MET A 181 -29.33 26.93 17.40
CA MET A 181 -28.18 26.17 16.92
C MET A 181 -28.34 25.80 15.44
N ILE A 182 -27.26 25.97 14.67
CA ILE A 182 -27.14 25.56 13.28
C ILE A 182 -26.08 24.47 13.17
N VAL A 183 -26.45 23.37 12.52
CA VAL A 183 -25.59 22.20 12.30
C VAL A 183 -25.32 22.04 10.82
N ILE A 184 -24.06 21.84 10.45
CA ILE A 184 -23.62 21.68 9.06
C ILE A 184 -22.88 20.34 8.94
N ASP A 185 -23.49 19.36 8.25
CA ASP A 185 -22.79 18.11 7.91
C ASP A 185 -21.96 18.30 6.63
N GLU A 186 -20.83 17.60 6.57
CA GLU A 186 -19.73 17.83 5.63
C GLU A 186 -19.37 19.32 5.44
N ALA A 187 -19.17 20.02 6.56
CA ALA A 187 -18.84 21.44 6.66
C ALA A 187 -17.57 21.88 5.89
N HIS A 188 -16.78 20.95 5.36
CA HIS A 188 -15.71 21.27 4.42
C HIS A 188 -16.23 21.82 3.07
N HIS A 189 -17.49 21.55 2.73
CA HIS A 189 -18.22 22.18 1.63
C HIS A 189 -18.68 23.62 1.93
N ALA A 190 -18.36 24.18 3.11
CA ALA A 190 -18.52 25.61 3.40
C ALA A 190 -17.46 26.46 2.65
N LEU A 191 -17.65 26.55 1.34
CA LEU A 191 -16.92 27.39 0.41
C LEU A 191 -17.83 28.55 -0.06
N ALA A 192 -17.23 29.74 -0.21
CA ALA A 192 -17.85 30.98 -0.68
C ALA A 192 -18.82 31.70 0.29
N LYS A 193 -19.21 32.93 -0.12
CA LYS A 193 -19.92 33.93 0.71
C LYS A 193 -21.27 33.47 1.28
N THR A 194 -21.97 32.58 0.58
CA THR A 194 -23.32 32.12 0.94
C THR A 194 -23.40 31.42 2.30
N TYR A 195 -22.33 30.74 2.72
CA TYR A 195 -22.22 30.26 4.10
C TYR A 195 -21.91 31.39 5.08
N LYS A 196 -21.01 32.32 4.75
CA LYS A 196 -20.66 33.45 5.64
C LYS A 196 -21.86 34.35 5.97
N GLU A 197 -22.75 34.57 5.00
CA GLU A 197 -24.02 35.29 5.22
C GLU A 197 -24.84 34.68 6.38
N MET A 198 -24.82 33.34 6.55
CA MET A 198 -25.53 32.66 7.64
C MET A 198 -25.02 33.05 9.03
N TRP A 199 -23.70 33.23 9.18
CA TRP A 199 -23.07 33.71 10.42
C TRP A 199 -23.33 35.21 10.68
N GLU A 200 -23.56 35.98 9.62
CA GLU A 200 -23.86 37.41 9.66
C GLU A 200 -25.36 37.67 9.95
N ARG A 201 -26.26 36.84 9.39
CA ARG A 201 -27.71 36.88 9.60
C ARG A 201 -28.14 36.36 10.98
N PHE A 202 -27.49 35.32 11.51
CA PHE A 202 -27.85 34.70 12.80
C PHE A 202 -26.76 34.89 13.86
N PRO A 203 -26.51 36.13 14.35
CA PRO A 203 -25.39 36.44 15.25
C PRO A 203 -25.45 35.69 16.58
N ASN A 204 -26.65 35.34 17.05
CA ASN A 204 -26.87 34.68 18.35
C ASN A 204 -26.74 33.15 18.28
N ALA A 205 -26.88 32.55 17.09
CA ALA A 205 -26.88 31.10 16.92
C ALA A 205 -25.52 30.47 17.21
N LYS A 206 -25.52 29.30 17.85
CA LYS A 206 -24.37 28.38 17.93
C LYS A 206 -24.18 27.65 16.59
N PHE A 207 -22.94 27.41 16.17
CA PHE A 207 -22.63 26.69 14.93
C PHE A 207 -21.83 25.41 15.23
N LEU A 208 -22.27 24.29 14.68
CA LEU A 208 -21.56 23.01 14.73
C LEU A 208 -21.33 22.44 13.33
N GLY A 209 -20.09 22.46 12.86
CA GLY A 209 -19.71 21.91 11.56
C GLY A 209 -19.05 20.53 11.70
N LEU A 210 -19.66 19.46 11.22
CA LEU A 210 -19.04 18.12 11.19
C LEU A 210 -18.39 17.88 9.83
N THR A 211 -17.23 17.21 9.79
CA THR A 211 -16.54 16.90 8.52
C THR A 211 -15.60 15.70 8.61
N ALA A 212 -15.39 15.00 7.50
CA ALA A 212 -14.25 14.08 7.37
C ALA A 212 -12.89 14.79 7.37
N THR A 213 -12.82 15.99 6.80
CA THR A 213 -11.59 16.65 6.37
C THR A 213 -11.68 18.18 6.50
N PRO A 214 -11.12 18.82 7.54
CA PRO A 214 -11.13 20.27 7.73
C PRO A 214 -10.09 20.99 6.85
N CYS A 215 -10.15 20.75 5.53
CA CYS A 215 -9.28 21.37 4.53
C CYS A 215 -10.09 21.91 3.33
N ARG A 216 -9.74 23.10 2.82
CA ARG A 216 -10.32 23.67 1.58
C ARG A 216 -9.41 23.40 0.38
N LEU A 217 -10.00 23.10 -0.77
CA LEU A 217 -9.29 22.92 -2.06
C LEU A 217 -8.42 24.12 -2.47
N ASN A 218 -8.79 25.33 -2.05
CA ASN A 218 -8.01 26.55 -2.28
C ASN A 218 -6.87 26.79 -1.27
N GLY A 219 -6.65 25.86 -0.32
CA GLY A 219 -5.61 25.95 0.71
C GLY A 219 -5.84 26.99 1.80
N LYS A 220 -7.04 27.57 1.92
CA LYS A 220 -7.41 28.41 3.08
C LYS A 220 -7.91 27.56 4.25
N GLY A 221 -7.67 28.04 5.47
CA GLY A 221 -8.25 27.49 6.69
C GLY A 221 -9.75 27.76 6.84
N PHE A 222 -10.32 27.35 7.97
CA PHE A 222 -11.72 27.54 8.39
C PHE A 222 -11.88 28.50 9.59
N THR A 223 -10.78 29.08 10.08
CA THR A 223 -10.76 30.12 11.13
C THR A 223 -11.46 31.44 10.74
N ASP A 224 -12.02 31.52 9.54
CA ASP A 224 -12.91 32.59 9.07
C ASP A 224 -14.41 32.32 9.33
N LEU A 225 -14.76 31.12 9.82
CA LEU A 225 -16.11 30.67 10.17
C LEU A 225 -16.19 29.91 11.51
N PHE A 226 -15.11 29.24 11.94
CA PHE A 226 -15.09 28.40 13.13
C PHE A 226 -13.99 28.82 14.09
N ASP A 227 -14.33 28.93 15.38
CA ASP A 227 -13.46 29.42 16.44
C ASP A 227 -12.44 28.35 16.88
N VAL A 228 -12.83 27.07 16.81
CA VAL A 228 -12.06 25.93 17.33
C VAL A 228 -12.34 24.64 16.55
N LEU A 229 -11.34 23.75 16.50
CA LEU A 229 -11.44 22.39 15.94
C LEU A 229 -11.36 21.33 17.06
N VAL A 230 -12.39 20.48 17.16
CA VAL A 230 -12.38 19.23 17.93
C VAL A 230 -12.08 18.06 16.99
N GLN A 231 -11.23 17.12 17.39
CA GLN A 231 -10.80 15.99 16.56
C GLN A 231 -11.06 14.66 17.26
N SER A 232 -11.45 13.63 16.51
CA SER A 232 -11.50 12.24 16.98
C SER A 232 -10.13 11.56 16.88
N TRP A 233 -10.12 10.26 17.19
CA TRP A 233 -9.04 9.34 16.82
C TRP A 233 -8.68 9.42 15.33
N SER A 234 -7.45 9.00 15.03
CA SER A 234 -6.93 8.91 13.65
C SER A 234 -7.48 7.67 12.90
N VAL A 235 -7.38 7.64 11.57
CA VAL A 235 -7.74 6.42 10.79
C VAL A 235 -6.92 5.19 11.25
N PRO A 236 -5.58 5.28 11.43
CA PRO A 236 -4.78 4.25 12.09
C PRO A 236 -5.40 3.71 13.38
N GLU A 237 -5.68 4.61 14.32
CA GLU A 237 -6.17 4.29 15.65
C GLU A 237 -7.56 3.62 15.59
N PHE A 238 -8.46 4.08 14.71
CA PHE A 238 -9.72 3.40 14.48
C PHE A 238 -9.57 1.99 13.89
N ILE A 239 -8.55 1.73 13.06
CA ILE A 239 -8.25 0.37 12.56
C ILE A 239 -7.68 -0.49 13.69
N CYS A 240 -6.70 0.01 14.46
CA CYS A 240 -6.12 -0.70 15.62
C CYS A 240 -7.17 -1.04 16.70
N LYS A 241 -8.21 -0.21 16.86
CA LYS A 241 -9.33 -0.44 17.80
C LYS A 241 -10.47 -1.28 17.20
N GLY A 242 -10.32 -1.83 15.98
CA GLY A 242 -11.36 -2.63 15.31
C GLY A 242 -12.65 -1.87 15.03
N ARG A 243 -12.58 -0.55 14.88
CA ARG A 243 -13.71 0.35 14.57
C ARG A 243 -13.80 0.68 13.07
N LEU A 244 -12.67 0.62 12.36
CA LEU A 244 -12.59 0.57 10.90
C LEU A 244 -11.91 -0.73 10.48
N ALA A 245 -12.20 -1.20 9.27
CA ALA A 245 -11.57 -2.39 8.69
C ALA A 245 -10.17 -2.06 8.16
N THR A 246 -9.29 -3.07 8.18
CA THR A 246 -8.03 -3.04 7.41
C THR A 246 -8.31 -3.06 5.91
N TYR A 247 -7.30 -2.74 5.10
CA TYR A 247 -7.44 -2.73 3.65
C TYR A 247 -6.17 -3.17 2.94
N ASP A 248 -6.38 -3.74 1.75
CA ASP A 248 -5.36 -3.92 0.72
C ASP A 248 -5.46 -2.74 -0.25
N PHE A 249 -4.35 -2.13 -0.64
CA PHE A 249 -4.32 -0.97 -1.55
C PHE A 249 -3.47 -1.29 -2.77
N VAL A 250 -4.11 -1.34 -3.94
CA VAL A 250 -3.45 -1.52 -5.23
C VAL A 250 -3.65 -0.28 -6.10
N SER A 251 -2.62 0.13 -6.85
CA SER A 251 -2.65 1.31 -7.71
C SER A 251 -2.06 0.99 -9.08
N ILE A 252 -2.51 1.66 -10.13
CA ILE A 252 -1.80 1.67 -11.43
C ILE A 252 -0.32 2.07 -11.24
N LYS A 253 0.60 1.42 -11.94
CA LYS A 253 2.05 1.73 -11.96
C LYS A 253 2.32 3.17 -12.47
N SER A 254 3.39 3.80 -12.00
CA SER A 254 3.67 5.24 -12.25
C SER A 254 4.09 5.59 -13.68
N ASP A 255 4.58 4.61 -14.42
CA ASP A 255 4.96 4.68 -15.83
C ASP A 255 3.84 4.18 -16.77
N GLY A 256 2.78 3.58 -16.22
CA GLY A 256 1.66 2.99 -16.98
C GLY A 256 0.88 3.99 -17.83
N VAL A 257 0.24 3.51 -18.89
CA VAL A 257 -0.47 4.34 -19.90
C VAL A 257 -1.54 5.22 -19.24
N THR A 258 -2.32 4.65 -18.31
CA THR A 258 -3.37 5.38 -17.59
C THR A 258 -2.83 6.55 -16.76
N GLN A 259 -1.65 6.40 -16.13
CA GLN A 259 -1.02 7.50 -15.40
C GLN A 259 -0.64 8.66 -16.32
N ARG A 260 -0.05 8.36 -17.50
CA ARG A 260 0.33 9.39 -18.50
C ARG A 260 -0.88 10.19 -19.00
N LEU A 261 -2.03 9.52 -19.19
CA LEU A 261 -3.29 10.20 -19.54
C LEU A 261 -3.76 11.14 -18.42
N ILE A 262 -3.63 10.75 -17.16
CA ILE A 262 -4.06 11.54 -15.99
C ILE A 262 -3.14 12.74 -15.75
N ASP A 263 -1.82 12.58 -15.91
CA ASP A 263 -0.87 13.68 -15.82
C ASP A 263 -1.06 14.73 -16.94
N SER A 264 -1.77 14.39 -18.03
CA SER A 264 -2.14 15.34 -19.09
C SER A 264 -3.32 16.27 -18.75
N LEU A 265 -4.04 16.05 -17.64
CA LEU A 265 -5.26 16.79 -17.28
C LEU A 265 -4.97 18.24 -16.80
N GLN A 266 -5.24 19.23 -17.64
CA GLN A 266 -4.92 20.64 -17.37
C GLN A 266 -6.12 21.51 -16.98
N LYS A 267 -7.35 21.18 -17.38
CA LYS A 267 -8.54 22.00 -17.10
C LYS A 267 -9.09 21.74 -15.71
N ARG A 268 -9.75 22.74 -15.14
CA ARG A 268 -10.37 22.69 -13.81
C ARG A 268 -11.86 23.05 -13.86
N GLY A 269 -12.61 22.54 -12.88
CA GLY A 269 -14.00 22.89 -12.60
C GLY A 269 -14.12 24.14 -11.71
N ALA A 270 -15.35 24.58 -11.47
CA ALA A 270 -15.64 25.71 -10.58
C ALA A 270 -15.35 25.41 -9.09
N ASP A 271 -15.24 24.14 -8.71
CA ASP A 271 -14.80 23.68 -7.39
C ASP A 271 -13.26 23.60 -7.26
N GLY A 272 -12.52 23.81 -8.35
CA GLY A 272 -11.06 23.65 -8.43
C GLY A 272 -10.59 22.21 -8.68
N ASP A 273 -11.50 21.25 -8.80
CA ASP A 273 -11.19 19.86 -9.18
C ASP A 273 -10.93 19.75 -10.70
N TYR A 274 -10.60 18.56 -11.21
CA TYR A 274 -10.50 18.31 -12.64
C TYR A 274 -11.82 18.54 -13.39
N GLN A 275 -11.76 19.07 -14.62
CA GLN A 275 -12.96 19.32 -15.42
C GLN A 275 -13.57 18.00 -15.95
N ASN A 276 -14.82 17.68 -15.55
CA ASN A 276 -15.53 16.46 -15.95
C ASN A 276 -15.49 16.17 -17.47
N LYS A 277 -15.59 17.19 -18.33
CA LYS A 277 -15.52 17.04 -19.80
C LYS A 277 -14.15 16.57 -20.30
N GLU A 278 -13.07 17.02 -19.68
CA GLU A 278 -11.71 16.63 -20.08
C GLU A 278 -11.38 15.21 -19.63
N MET A 279 -11.78 14.86 -18.40
CA MET A 279 -11.67 13.48 -17.89
C MET A 279 -12.48 12.49 -18.73
N ASP A 280 -13.70 12.85 -19.14
CA ASP A 280 -14.53 12.04 -20.04
C ASP A 280 -13.84 11.79 -21.39
N MET A 281 -13.35 12.85 -22.04
CA MET A 281 -12.69 12.77 -23.35
C MET A 281 -11.47 11.83 -23.37
N LEU A 282 -10.74 11.71 -22.24
CA LEU A 282 -9.52 10.87 -22.14
C LEU A 282 -9.77 9.47 -21.56
N LEU A 283 -10.67 9.34 -20.57
CA LEU A 283 -10.82 8.11 -19.79
C LEU A 283 -12.10 7.33 -20.12
N ASN A 284 -13.16 7.97 -20.63
CA ASN A 284 -14.36 7.27 -21.10
C ASN A 284 -14.13 6.72 -22.52
N LYS A 285 -13.27 5.69 -22.61
CA LYS A 285 -12.82 5.03 -23.86
C LYS A 285 -12.65 3.53 -23.60
N LYS A 286 -12.99 2.67 -24.58
CA LYS A 286 -12.95 1.21 -24.43
C LYS A 286 -11.63 0.67 -23.82
N PRO A 287 -10.42 1.08 -24.26
CA PRO A 287 -9.18 0.59 -23.65
C PRO A 287 -8.98 0.99 -22.18
N SER A 288 -9.56 2.11 -21.75
CA SER A 288 -9.51 2.56 -20.35
C SER A 288 -10.54 1.80 -19.50
N ILE A 289 -11.74 1.58 -20.00
CA ILE A 289 -12.78 0.78 -19.34
C ILE A 289 -12.35 -0.69 -19.23
N GLU A 290 -11.69 -1.23 -20.25
CA GLU A 290 -11.10 -2.56 -20.23
C GLU A 290 -10.01 -2.70 -19.15
N ARG A 291 -9.19 -1.67 -18.92
CA ARG A 291 -8.24 -1.64 -17.78
C ARG A 291 -8.94 -1.62 -16.42
N LEU A 292 -10.07 -0.90 -16.29
CA LEU A 292 -10.90 -0.96 -15.08
C LEU A 292 -11.41 -2.39 -14.85
N TYR A 293 -11.93 -3.05 -15.90
CA TYR A 293 -12.38 -4.45 -15.82
C TYR A 293 -11.24 -5.40 -15.43
N ARG A 294 -10.09 -5.35 -16.11
CA ARG A 294 -8.93 -6.21 -15.80
C ARG A 294 -8.50 -6.10 -14.32
N SER A 295 -8.50 -4.89 -13.76
CA SER A 295 -8.19 -4.70 -12.33
C SER A 295 -9.31 -5.16 -11.38
N LEU A 296 -10.57 -5.15 -11.81
CA LEU A 296 -11.65 -5.79 -11.05
C LEU A 296 -11.49 -7.32 -11.09
N GLU A 297 -11.17 -7.88 -12.25
CA GLU A 297 -10.94 -9.32 -12.45
C GLU A 297 -9.75 -9.83 -11.63
N GLU A 298 -8.66 -9.06 -11.52
CA GLU A 298 -7.46 -9.42 -10.74
C GLU A 298 -7.68 -9.30 -9.22
N PHE A 299 -8.45 -8.31 -8.72
CA PHE A 299 -8.47 -7.96 -7.29
C PHE A 299 -9.84 -8.02 -6.59
N GLY A 300 -10.96 -8.09 -7.33
CA GLY A 300 -12.32 -7.97 -6.79
C GLY A 300 -13.39 -8.84 -7.45
N LYS A 301 -13.03 -9.80 -8.30
CA LYS A 301 -13.96 -10.60 -9.11
C LYS A 301 -15.07 -11.29 -8.33
N ASP A 302 -14.74 -11.85 -7.17
CA ASP A 302 -15.69 -12.59 -6.30
C ASP A 302 -16.18 -11.75 -5.12
N ARG A 303 -15.84 -10.45 -5.09
CA ARG A 303 -16.12 -9.52 -3.98
C ARG A 303 -17.30 -8.61 -4.31
N LYS A 304 -17.98 -8.13 -3.26
CA LYS A 304 -19.02 -7.09 -3.35
C LYS A 304 -18.42 -5.69 -3.33
N GLY A 305 -18.83 -4.76 -4.20
CA GLY A 305 -18.17 -3.45 -4.23
C GLY A 305 -18.78 -2.29 -5.00
N ILE A 306 -18.10 -1.14 -4.91
CA ILE A 306 -18.53 0.15 -5.43
C ILE A 306 -17.49 0.68 -6.41
N VAL A 307 -17.93 1.19 -7.56
CA VAL A 307 -17.07 1.93 -8.51
C VAL A 307 -17.45 3.41 -8.51
N TYR A 308 -16.46 4.29 -8.40
CA TYR A 308 -16.64 5.75 -8.46
C TYR A 308 -16.27 6.30 -9.84
N ALA A 309 -17.27 6.69 -10.63
CA ALA A 309 -17.12 7.09 -12.02
C ALA A 309 -17.01 8.61 -12.22
N ILE A 310 -16.67 9.03 -13.45
CA ILE A 310 -16.43 10.44 -13.80
C ILE A 310 -17.74 11.21 -14.02
N ASN A 311 -18.70 10.60 -14.71
CA ASN A 311 -20.01 11.14 -15.05
C ASN A 311 -20.95 10.01 -15.48
N ILE A 312 -22.22 10.32 -15.77
CA ILE A 312 -23.29 9.38 -16.12
C ILE A 312 -22.92 8.47 -17.31
N SER A 313 -22.32 9.03 -18.36
CA SER A 313 -21.88 8.26 -19.53
C SER A 313 -20.82 7.23 -19.15
N HIS A 314 -19.78 7.67 -18.42
CA HIS A 314 -18.72 6.76 -17.98
C HIS A 314 -19.24 5.67 -17.03
N ALA A 315 -20.18 5.99 -16.14
CA ALA A 315 -20.77 5.00 -15.23
C ALA A 315 -21.57 3.93 -15.98
N ASN A 316 -22.39 4.33 -16.96
CA ASN A 316 -23.14 3.41 -17.79
C ASN A 316 -22.19 2.51 -18.60
N ALA A 317 -21.17 3.09 -19.23
CA ALA A 317 -20.20 2.36 -20.03
C ALA A 317 -19.36 1.35 -19.22
N ILE A 318 -18.98 1.69 -17.97
CA ILE A 318 -18.35 0.73 -17.04
C ILE A 318 -19.32 -0.40 -16.71
N ALA A 319 -20.54 -0.09 -16.26
CA ALA A 319 -21.50 -1.10 -15.83
C ALA A 319 -21.94 -2.01 -16.99
N GLU A 320 -22.02 -1.48 -18.21
CA GLU A 320 -22.29 -2.23 -19.44
C GLU A 320 -21.16 -3.20 -19.78
N PHE A 321 -19.92 -2.70 -19.88
CA PHE A 321 -18.74 -3.55 -20.11
C PHE A 321 -18.61 -4.65 -19.03
N TYR A 322 -18.90 -4.34 -17.77
CA TYR A 322 -18.85 -5.31 -16.68
C TYR A 322 -19.92 -6.41 -16.84
N ARG A 323 -21.15 -6.06 -17.27
CA ARG A 323 -22.19 -7.04 -17.59
C ARG A 323 -21.85 -7.89 -18.82
N GLU A 324 -21.24 -7.32 -19.85
CA GLU A 324 -20.75 -8.06 -21.03
C GLU A 324 -19.75 -9.17 -20.64
N HIS A 325 -19.01 -8.97 -19.55
CA HIS A 325 -18.03 -9.92 -19.00
C HIS A 325 -18.56 -10.70 -17.78
N GLY A 326 -19.88 -10.75 -17.58
CA GLY A 326 -20.55 -11.60 -16.58
C GLY A 326 -20.63 -11.06 -15.15
N ILE A 327 -20.14 -9.85 -14.88
CA ILE A 327 -20.24 -9.21 -13.55
C ILE A 327 -21.63 -8.59 -13.37
N ALA A 328 -22.29 -8.84 -12.24
CA ALA A 328 -23.60 -8.29 -11.91
C ALA A 328 -23.52 -6.79 -11.53
N ALA A 329 -23.29 -5.94 -12.55
CA ALA A 329 -23.00 -4.52 -12.40
C ALA A 329 -24.18 -3.60 -12.81
N VAL A 330 -24.52 -2.64 -11.94
CA VAL A 330 -25.54 -1.62 -12.19
C VAL A 330 -24.96 -0.22 -12.03
N ALA A 331 -25.39 0.73 -12.87
CA ALA A 331 -25.05 2.14 -12.76
C ALA A 331 -26.20 2.93 -12.11
N ILE A 332 -25.86 3.90 -11.25
CA ILE A 332 -26.81 4.83 -10.63
C ILE A 332 -26.29 6.27 -10.63
N ASP A 333 -27.18 7.22 -10.89
CA ASP A 333 -26.89 8.66 -10.96
C ASP A 333 -28.07 9.55 -10.50
N SER A 334 -27.86 10.86 -10.45
CA SER A 334 -28.86 11.81 -9.95
C SER A 334 -30.18 11.83 -10.74
N LYS A 335 -30.19 11.35 -11.99
CA LYS A 335 -31.38 11.16 -12.84
C LYS A 335 -32.11 9.83 -12.60
N THR A 336 -31.48 8.85 -11.95
CA THR A 336 -32.15 7.57 -11.62
C THR A 336 -33.37 7.86 -10.73
N PRO A 337 -34.61 7.46 -11.10
CA PRO A 337 -35.82 7.75 -10.34
C PRO A 337 -35.73 7.27 -8.88
N SER A 338 -36.32 8.02 -7.95
CA SER A 338 -36.16 7.78 -6.50
C SER A 338 -36.58 6.36 -6.05
N SER A 339 -37.69 5.85 -6.59
CA SER A 339 -38.16 4.48 -6.35
C SER A 339 -37.15 3.42 -6.83
N LEU A 340 -36.73 3.50 -8.09
CA LEU A 340 -35.74 2.59 -8.68
C LEU A 340 -34.37 2.70 -7.97
N ARG A 341 -33.93 3.91 -7.62
CA ARG A 341 -32.70 4.14 -6.85
C ARG A 341 -32.76 3.46 -5.49
N LYS A 342 -33.92 3.50 -4.81
CA LYS A 342 -34.14 2.79 -3.55
C LYS A 342 -34.11 1.27 -3.75
N GLU A 343 -34.86 0.74 -4.72
CA GLU A 343 -34.88 -0.70 -5.06
C GLU A 343 -33.47 -1.24 -5.34
N LEU A 344 -32.70 -0.57 -6.21
CA LEU A 344 -31.33 -0.98 -6.55
C LEU A 344 -30.38 -0.92 -5.35
N ILE A 345 -30.53 0.06 -4.46
CA ILE A 345 -29.76 0.14 -3.21
C ILE A 345 -30.16 -0.99 -2.24
N GLU A 346 -31.45 -1.34 -2.15
CA GLU A 346 -31.93 -2.42 -1.28
C GLU A 346 -31.52 -3.81 -1.81
N ARG A 347 -31.58 -4.02 -3.14
CA ARG A 347 -31.07 -5.23 -3.82
C ARG A 347 -29.54 -5.38 -3.69
N PHE A 348 -28.79 -4.29 -3.79
CA PHE A 348 -27.35 -4.32 -3.51
C PHE A 348 -27.06 -4.57 -2.02
N LYS A 349 -27.88 -4.08 -1.09
CA LYS A 349 -27.73 -4.42 0.34
C LYS A 349 -28.02 -5.90 0.61
N ALA A 350 -29.01 -6.48 -0.06
CA ALA A 350 -29.43 -7.86 0.14
C ALA A 350 -28.46 -8.93 -0.43
N SER A 351 -27.55 -8.57 -1.35
CA SER A 351 -26.63 -9.52 -1.98
C SER A 351 -25.51 -9.98 -1.02
N ASN A 352 -25.76 -11.05 -0.27
CA ASN A 352 -24.72 -11.74 0.52
C ASN A 352 -24.03 -12.82 -0.32
N THR A 353 -22.93 -12.48 -0.98
CA THR A 353 -22.06 -13.41 -1.73
C THR A 353 -21.26 -14.33 -0.79
N SER A 354 -21.97 -15.23 -0.11
CA SER A 354 -21.42 -16.08 0.95
C SER A 354 -21.97 -17.52 0.91
N PHE A 355 -21.94 -18.15 -0.27
CA PHE A 355 -22.25 -19.57 -0.43
C PHE A 355 -21.18 -20.32 -1.22
N SER A 356 -20.88 -21.53 -0.77
CA SER A 356 -19.87 -22.43 -1.30
C SER A 356 -20.30 -23.08 -2.62
N ASN A 357 -19.40 -23.15 -3.59
CA ASN A 357 -19.61 -23.85 -4.87
C ASN A 357 -19.72 -25.37 -4.69
N HIS A 358 -20.95 -25.86 -4.50
CA HIS A 358 -21.34 -27.22 -4.92
C HIS A 358 -22.28 -27.11 -6.15
N PRO A 359 -21.96 -27.77 -7.28
CA PRO A 359 -22.79 -27.69 -8.47
C PRO A 359 -24.09 -28.49 -8.29
N VAL A 360 -25.23 -27.79 -8.25
CA VAL A 360 -26.55 -28.42 -8.25
C VAL A 360 -26.90 -28.85 -9.69
N ASN A 361 -27.10 -30.15 -9.90
CA ASN A 361 -27.62 -30.67 -11.17
C ASN A 361 -29.10 -30.34 -11.32
N SER A 362 -29.47 -29.61 -12.39
CA SER A 362 -30.84 -29.54 -12.90
C SER A 362 -30.88 -30.03 -14.35
N SER A 363 -31.36 -31.25 -14.57
CA SER A 363 -31.30 -31.90 -15.88
C SER A 363 -32.62 -31.83 -16.66
N LYS A 364 -32.51 -31.63 -17.98
CA LYS A 364 -33.50 -31.94 -19.04
C LYS A 364 -34.92 -31.35 -18.92
N ILE A 365 -35.22 -30.36 -19.76
CA ILE A 365 -36.52 -30.25 -20.45
C ILE A 365 -36.27 -29.97 -21.95
N THR A 366 -36.78 -30.85 -22.82
CA THR A 366 -36.74 -30.83 -24.29
C THR A 366 -37.75 -31.85 -24.84
N PRO A 367 -38.12 -31.89 -26.14
CA PRO A 367 -38.20 -30.80 -27.14
C PRO A 367 -39.48 -30.84 -28.03
N SER A 368 -39.74 -29.76 -28.78
CA SER A 368 -40.45 -29.75 -30.07
C SER A 368 -40.14 -28.43 -30.82
N LEU A 369 -40.05 -28.33 -32.14
CA LEU A 369 -40.44 -29.23 -33.23
C LEU A 369 -39.40 -29.17 -34.39
N PHE A 370 -39.49 -30.13 -35.33
CA PHE A 370 -38.68 -30.36 -36.54
C PHE A 370 -38.32 -29.10 -37.40
N THR A 371 -37.30 -29.08 -38.28
CA THR A 371 -36.85 -30.17 -39.18
C THR A 371 -35.44 -29.94 -39.78
N ILE A 372 -34.60 -31.00 -39.89
CA ILE A 372 -33.70 -31.39 -41.05
C ILE A 372 -32.66 -30.35 -41.60
N LYS A 373 -31.38 -30.68 -41.88
CA LYS A 373 -30.68 -31.97 -42.08
C LYS A 373 -29.19 -32.01 -41.64
N GLU A 374 -28.61 -33.22 -41.65
CA GLU A 374 -27.23 -33.65 -41.34
C GLU A 374 -26.14 -32.99 -42.22
N GLY A 375 -24.83 -33.03 -41.91
CA GLY A 375 -24.03 -33.66 -40.84
C GLY A 375 -22.52 -33.39 -41.08
N ASN A 376 -21.52 -34.19 -40.65
CA ASN A 376 -21.48 -35.34 -39.73
C ASN A 376 -20.00 -35.65 -39.33
N PHE A 377 -19.69 -35.95 -38.05
CA PHE A 377 -18.38 -36.47 -37.52
C PHE A 377 -17.10 -35.59 -37.73
N SER A 378 -15.98 -35.74 -37.00
CA SER A 378 -15.61 -36.52 -35.79
C SER A 378 -14.48 -35.84 -34.96
N LYS A 379 -14.22 -36.36 -33.75
CA LYS A 379 -13.10 -36.01 -32.85
C LYS A 379 -11.73 -36.44 -33.41
N THR A 380 -10.63 -35.70 -33.14
CA THR A 380 -9.45 -36.07 -32.29
C THR A 380 -8.19 -35.21 -32.58
N HIS A 381 -7.37 -34.96 -31.54
CA HIS A 381 -5.93 -34.59 -31.62
C HIS A 381 -5.07 -35.79 -32.14
N PRO A 382 -3.74 -35.71 -32.47
CA PRO A 382 -2.72 -34.75 -31.99
C PRO A 382 -1.53 -34.36 -32.95
N SER A 383 -0.61 -33.54 -32.40
CA SER A 383 0.87 -33.53 -32.57
C SER A 383 1.61 -33.42 -33.94
N SER A 384 2.38 -32.31 -34.05
CA SER A 384 3.84 -32.23 -34.40
C SER A 384 4.39 -32.54 -35.82
N LEU A 385 5.57 -31.92 -36.10
CA LEU A 385 6.49 -32.08 -37.26
C LEU A 385 5.97 -31.53 -38.62
N THR A 386 6.78 -31.09 -39.61
CA THR A 386 8.26 -31.15 -39.78
C THR A 386 8.85 -29.96 -40.58
N LEU A 387 10.17 -29.77 -40.43
CA LEU A 387 11.15 -28.94 -41.15
C LEU A 387 11.02 -28.74 -42.69
N LYS A 388 11.51 -27.58 -43.18
CA LYS A 388 12.61 -27.46 -44.19
C LYS A 388 13.11 -26.00 -44.32
N GLY A 389 14.28 -25.78 -44.96
CA GLY A 389 14.87 -24.43 -45.14
C GLY A 389 16.02 -24.33 -46.17
N GLY A 390 16.51 -23.10 -46.36
CA GLY A 390 17.59 -22.63 -47.25
C GLY A 390 17.45 -21.10 -47.45
N SER A 391 18.45 -20.23 -47.29
CA SER A 391 19.71 -20.05 -48.05
C SER A 391 19.46 -19.58 -49.50
N THR A 392 20.01 -18.47 -50.01
CA THR A 392 20.99 -17.45 -49.53
C THR A 392 20.41 -16.01 -49.77
N ALA A 393 21.07 -14.84 -49.81
CA ALA A 393 22.48 -14.39 -49.83
C ALA A 393 22.63 -12.91 -49.34
N PHE A 394 23.81 -12.30 -49.51
CA PHE A 394 24.10 -10.85 -49.41
C PHE A 394 25.20 -10.48 -50.43
N PRO A 395 25.31 -9.19 -50.84
CA PRO A 395 26.56 -8.48 -50.54
C PRO A 395 26.40 -7.01 -50.07
N LYS A 396 27.55 -6.39 -49.76
CA LYS A 396 27.82 -5.04 -49.20
C LYS A 396 28.99 -4.43 -50.03
N PRO A 397 29.57 -3.24 -49.74
CA PRO A 397 29.12 -2.04 -48.99
C PRO A 397 29.35 -0.72 -49.80
N LEU A 398 29.25 0.48 -49.17
CA LEU A 398 30.34 1.50 -49.11
C LEU A 398 29.89 2.83 -48.43
N SER A 399 30.88 3.59 -47.93
CA SER A 399 30.81 4.95 -47.35
C SER A 399 32.25 5.47 -47.14
N PRO A 400 32.59 6.77 -47.33
CA PRO A 400 32.59 7.70 -46.17
C PRO A 400 32.48 9.23 -46.46
N GLN A 401 32.27 10.04 -45.39
CA GLN A 401 32.66 11.47 -45.19
C GLN A 401 32.13 12.57 -46.17
N GLY A 402 31.92 13.83 -45.75
CA GLY A 402 31.96 14.47 -44.42
C GLY A 402 31.79 16.01 -44.46
N THR A 403 31.68 16.68 -43.29
CA THR A 403 31.63 18.15 -43.04
C THR A 403 30.41 18.94 -43.61
N GLY A 404 29.88 20.01 -42.99
CA GLY A 404 30.25 20.72 -41.74
C GLY A 404 29.10 21.61 -41.19
N ASP A 405 29.40 22.48 -40.21
CA ASP A 405 28.43 23.26 -39.39
C ASP A 405 27.65 24.41 -40.08
N VAL A 406 26.62 24.94 -39.37
CA VAL A 406 26.35 26.37 -39.04
C VAL A 406 24.84 26.75 -38.97
N THR A 407 24.35 26.93 -37.72
CA THR A 407 23.27 27.81 -37.19
C THR A 407 21.89 28.01 -37.90
N ALA A 408 20.82 27.98 -37.08
CA ALA A 408 19.53 28.67 -37.29
C ALA A 408 19.62 30.17 -36.80
N PRO A 409 18.59 31.07 -36.76
CA PRO A 409 17.12 30.92 -36.94
C PRO A 409 16.45 32.09 -37.78
N PRO A 410 15.42 32.88 -37.35
CA PRO A 410 13.97 32.60 -37.18
C PRO A 410 12.95 33.49 -37.99
N ARG A 411 11.68 33.04 -38.03
CA ARG A 411 10.37 33.79 -37.97
C ARG A 411 10.16 35.17 -38.65
N ARG A 412 9.12 35.28 -39.50
CA ARG A 412 7.97 36.25 -39.53
C ARG A 412 7.22 36.14 -40.89
N SER A 413 5.96 36.56 -41.12
CA SER A 413 4.90 37.18 -40.29
C SER A 413 3.48 36.95 -40.89
N GLU A 414 2.44 37.24 -40.09
CA GLU A 414 1.04 37.50 -40.50
C GLU A 414 0.91 38.85 -41.31
N PRO A 415 -0.27 39.41 -41.75
CA PRO A 415 -1.66 39.14 -41.30
C PRO A 415 -2.88 39.39 -42.25
N LEU A 416 -4.09 39.34 -41.65
CA LEU A 416 -5.35 40.09 -41.94
C LEU A 416 -6.49 39.56 -42.86
N ARG A 417 -7.62 39.18 -42.19
CA ARG A 417 -8.99 39.77 -42.28
C ARG A 417 -10.13 39.12 -43.13
N SER A 418 -11.10 38.51 -42.41
CA SER A 418 -12.58 38.51 -42.68
C SER A 418 -13.15 37.70 -43.88
N LYS A 419 -14.46 37.36 -44.02
CA LYS A 419 -15.67 37.47 -43.17
C LYS A 419 -16.75 36.45 -43.65
N VAL A 420 -17.55 35.86 -42.73
CA VAL A 420 -18.88 35.17 -42.93
C VAL A 420 -18.96 33.96 -43.89
N GLY A 421 -19.59 32.85 -43.47
CA GLY A 421 -20.20 31.90 -44.43
C GLY A 421 -20.43 30.44 -44.00
N GLY A 422 -21.64 30.12 -43.51
CA GLY A 422 -22.25 28.77 -43.58
C GLY A 422 -21.71 27.64 -42.68
N PRO A 423 -22.49 26.55 -42.48
CA PRO A 423 -22.06 25.36 -41.75
C PRO A 423 -21.39 24.32 -42.67
N SER A 424 -20.41 23.57 -42.15
CA SER A 424 -19.96 22.34 -42.83
C SER A 424 -19.29 21.31 -41.90
N LYS A 425 -19.87 20.10 -41.95
CA LYS A 425 -19.25 18.77 -41.89
C LYS A 425 -18.29 18.46 -40.72
N VAL A 426 -18.80 17.65 -39.79
CA VAL A 426 -17.99 16.80 -38.90
C VAL A 426 -17.33 15.69 -39.73
N SER A 427 -16.08 15.32 -39.43
CA SER A 427 -15.38 14.21 -40.08
C SER A 427 -16.00 12.84 -39.70
N PRO A 428 -16.12 11.88 -40.65
CA PRO A 428 -16.79 10.61 -40.40
C PRO A 428 -15.84 9.55 -39.80
N ASP A 429 -15.68 9.54 -38.48
CA ASP A 429 -14.93 8.48 -37.75
C ASP A 429 -15.49 8.17 -36.34
N CYS A 430 -16.79 8.45 -36.11
CA CYS A 430 -17.46 8.20 -34.82
C CYS A 430 -18.85 7.55 -34.95
N ALA A 431 -19.23 7.07 -36.15
CA ALA A 431 -20.53 6.46 -36.39
C ALA A 431 -20.57 4.99 -35.94
N GLY A 432 -20.79 4.75 -34.64
CA GLY A 432 -20.83 3.38 -34.11
C GLY A 432 -21.61 3.11 -32.81
N TRP A 433 -21.98 4.14 -32.02
CA TRP A 433 -22.53 3.93 -30.66
C TRP A 433 -23.88 4.61 -30.37
N ASP A 434 -24.39 5.48 -31.26
CA ASP A 434 -25.62 6.27 -31.04
C ASP A 434 -26.95 5.53 -31.34
N ARG A 435 -27.02 4.19 -31.18
CA ARG A 435 -28.22 3.39 -31.54
C ARG A 435 -28.64 2.25 -30.59
N LEU A 436 -28.31 2.35 -29.29
CA LEU A 436 -28.85 1.43 -28.26
C LEU A 436 -29.60 2.11 -27.09
N GLY A 437 -30.01 3.38 -27.25
CA GLY A 437 -30.75 4.14 -26.23
C GLY A 437 -32.23 3.74 -26.03
N ALA A 438 -32.60 2.46 -26.10
CA ALA A 438 -34.01 2.03 -26.08
C ALA A 438 -34.31 0.60 -25.56
N THR A 439 -33.59 0.12 -24.52
CA THR A 439 -33.89 -1.19 -23.89
C THR A 439 -34.09 -1.10 -22.38
N CYS A 440 -34.88 -0.11 -21.93
CA CYS A 440 -35.44 -0.17 -20.58
C CYS A 440 -36.43 -1.34 -20.46
N LEU A 441 -36.32 -2.09 -19.37
CA LEU A 441 -37.18 -3.19 -18.91
C LEU A 441 -38.58 -3.19 -19.55
N ARG A 442 -38.84 -4.10 -20.50
CA ARG A 442 -40.20 -4.48 -20.87
C ARG A 442 -40.75 -5.40 -19.79
N ALA A 443 -41.79 -4.97 -19.10
CA ALA A 443 -42.65 -5.89 -18.37
C ALA A 443 -43.44 -6.72 -19.39
N ALA A 444 -43.09 -7.99 -19.51
CA ALA A 444 -43.82 -9.02 -20.22
C ALA A 444 -43.75 -10.31 -19.40
N ASP A 445 -44.82 -11.09 -19.44
CA ASP A 445 -44.99 -12.43 -18.86
C ASP A 445 -44.79 -12.53 -17.33
N GLY A 446 -45.92 -12.62 -16.61
CA GLY A 446 -45.95 -12.69 -15.16
C GLY A 446 -45.53 -14.06 -14.61
N VAL A 447 -44.24 -14.25 -14.40
CA VAL A 447 -43.66 -15.30 -13.55
C VAL A 447 -42.83 -14.65 -12.44
N GLY A 448 -42.83 -15.23 -11.25
CA GLY A 448 -42.17 -14.67 -10.06
C GLY A 448 -40.66 -14.93 -10.02
N ASP A 449 -39.91 -14.34 -10.95
CA ASP A 449 -38.44 -14.43 -10.96
C ASP A 449 -37.81 -13.60 -9.84
N GLU A 450 -36.94 -14.23 -9.05
CA GLU A 450 -36.12 -13.53 -8.06
C GLU A 450 -35.09 -12.64 -8.77
N LEU A 451 -35.27 -11.32 -8.67
CA LEU A 451 -34.42 -10.32 -9.29
C LEU A 451 -32.95 -10.47 -8.84
N ALA A 452 -32.11 -10.96 -9.76
CA ALA A 452 -30.72 -11.36 -9.50
C ALA A 452 -29.92 -10.34 -8.63
N PRO A 453 -29.06 -10.84 -7.72
CA PRO A 453 -28.32 -10.01 -6.77
C PRO A 453 -27.31 -9.10 -7.48
N ILE A 454 -27.20 -7.85 -7.03
CA ILE A 454 -26.25 -6.88 -7.57
C ILE A 454 -24.93 -7.02 -6.83
N GLN A 455 -23.85 -7.30 -7.55
CA GLN A 455 -22.50 -7.44 -6.98
C GLN A 455 -21.73 -6.11 -6.99
N VAL A 456 -21.88 -5.33 -8.07
CA VAL A 456 -21.09 -4.11 -8.30
C VAL A 456 -22.00 -2.93 -8.57
N LEU A 457 -21.81 -1.84 -7.82
CA LEU A 457 -22.62 -0.62 -7.94
C LEU A 457 -21.76 0.56 -8.39
N VAL A 458 -21.89 0.92 -9.66
CA VAL A 458 -21.17 2.03 -10.30
C VAL A 458 -21.96 3.32 -10.05
N ASN A 459 -21.32 4.34 -9.48
CA ASN A 459 -22.02 5.55 -9.04
C ASN A 459 -21.36 6.85 -9.51
N VAL A 460 -22.20 7.87 -9.69
CA VAL A 460 -21.81 9.25 -10.02
C VAL A 460 -22.43 10.19 -9.00
N ASP A 461 -21.60 10.74 -8.11
CA ASP A 461 -21.99 11.74 -7.12
C ASP A 461 -23.19 11.38 -6.21
N ILE A 462 -23.63 10.10 -6.15
CA ILE A 462 -24.62 9.63 -5.17
C ILE A 462 -23.91 9.24 -3.87
N PHE A 463 -22.85 8.41 -3.94
CA PHE A 463 -22.22 7.83 -2.75
C PHE A 463 -21.03 8.65 -2.21
N SER A 464 -20.94 9.93 -2.56
CA SER A 464 -20.13 10.89 -1.81
C SER A 464 -20.63 11.00 -0.37
N GLU A 465 -21.95 10.96 -0.18
CA GLU A 465 -22.63 11.08 1.10
C GLU A 465 -23.60 9.91 1.36
N GLY A 466 -23.86 9.65 2.64
CA GLY A 466 -25.01 8.88 3.13
C GLY A 466 -25.09 7.36 2.94
N PHE A 467 -24.50 6.78 1.90
CA PHE A 467 -24.61 5.34 1.66
C PHE A 467 -24.02 4.48 2.80
N ASP A 468 -24.82 3.55 3.31
CA ASP A 468 -24.48 2.65 4.42
C ASP A 468 -24.72 1.18 4.03
N CYS A 469 -23.61 0.47 3.81
CA CYS A 469 -23.52 -0.96 3.47
C CYS A 469 -22.12 -1.37 3.97
N PRO A 470 -21.98 -1.89 5.21
CA PRO A 470 -20.67 -2.09 5.84
C PRO A 470 -19.87 -3.24 5.23
N ASP A 471 -20.60 -4.17 4.61
CA ASP A 471 -20.22 -5.38 3.89
C ASP A 471 -19.65 -5.14 2.48
N VAL A 472 -19.43 -3.89 2.08
CA VAL A 472 -18.64 -3.55 0.87
C VAL A 472 -17.21 -4.05 1.04
N GLU A 473 -16.76 -4.96 0.18
CA GLU A 473 -15.45 -5.60 0.23
C GLU A 473 -14.42 -4.98 -0.72
N PHE A 474 -14.85 -4.26 -1.77
CA PHE A 474 -13.95 -3.44 -2.59
C PHE A 474 -14.50 -2.05 -2.94
N VAL A 475 -13.57 -1.11 -3.13
CA VAL A 475 -13.81 0.23 -3.65
C VAL A 475 -12.88 0.49 -4.83
N GLN A 476 -13.45 0.79 -6.00
CA GLN A 476 -12.70 1.07 -7.23
C GLN A 476 -12.79 2.55 -7.61
N LEU A 477 -11.63 3.17 -7.84
CA LEU A 477 -11.47 4.59 -8.06
C LEU A 477 -11.24 4.85 -9.56
N ALA A 478 -12.31 5.03 -10.32
CA ALA A 478 -12.29 5.27 -11.77
C ALA A 478 -12.39 6.77 -12.13
N ARG A 479 -12.20 7.67 -11.16
CA ARG A 479 -12.30 9.14 -11.29
C ARG A 479 -11.07 9.83 -10.69
N PRO A 480 -10.23 10.52 -11.50
CA PRO A 480 -9.22 11.43 -10.98
C PRO A 480 -9.85 12.57 -10.16
N THR A 481 -9.22 12.99 -9.06
CA THR A 481 -9.65 14.15 -8.28
C THR A 481 -8.49 14.84 -7.57
N LEU A 482 -8.60 16.15 -7.38
CA LEU A 482 -7.72 16.96 -6.53
C LEU A 482 -8.30 17.17 -5.12
N SER A 483 -9.48 16.61 -4.83
CA SER A 483 -10.13 16.74 -3.52
C SER A 483 -9.80 15.58 -2.59
N LEU A 484 -8.98 15.85 -1.58
CA LEU A 484 -8.71 14.95 -0.45
C LEU A 484 -10.01 14.50 0.24
N ALA A 485 -11.00 15.39 0.32
CA ALA A 485 -12.31 15.09 0.89
C ALA A 485 -13.06 14.03 0.08
N LYS A 486 -13.13 14.19 -1.26
CA LYS A 486 -13.78 13.20 -2.14
C LYS A 486 -13.06 11.84 -2.03
N TYR A 487 -11.72 11.82 -2.04
CA TYR A 487 -10.92 10.60 -1.87
C TYR A 487 -11.22 9.88 -0.54
N LEU A 488 -11.14 10.57 0.61
CA LEU A 488 -11.38 9.99 1.94
C LEU A 488 -12.86 9.66 2.21
N GLN A 489 -13.81 10.29 1.50
CA GLN A 489 -15.21 9.86 1.47
C GLN A 489 -15.38 8.54 0.70
N MET A 490 -14.74 8.39 -0.47
CA MET A 490 -14.84 7.19 -1.31
C MET A 490 -14.27 5.95 -0.62
N VAL A 491 -12.98 5.97 -0.26
CA VAL A 491 -12.32 4.82 0.40
C VAL A 491 -12.97 4.50 1.75
N GLY A 492 -13.41 5.53 2.49
CA GLY A 492 -14.09 5.38 3.77
C GLY A 492 -15.48 4.75 3.72
N ARG A 493 -16.07 4.51 2.54
CA ARG A 493 -17.23 3.59 2.43
C ARG A 493 -16.79 2.14 2.56
N GLY A 494 -15.63 1.79 2.00
CA GLY A 494 -15.00 0.48 2.12
C GLY A 494 -14.41 0.18 3.50
N LEU A 495 -14.00 1.19 4.28
CA LEU A 495 -13.40 0.96 5.61
C LEU A 495 -14.41 0.65 6.74
N ARG A 496 -15.71 0.51 6.46
CA ARG A 496 -16.69 0.08 7.47
C ARG A 496 -16.45 -1.39 7.89
N VAL A 497 -16.62 -1.71 9.17
CA VAL A 497 -16.48 -3.09 9.71
C VAL A 497 -17.78 -3.87 9.49
N ALA A 498 -17.67 -5.12 9.02
CA ALA A 498 -18.78 -6.06 8.85
C ALA A 498 -18.39 -7.47 9.32
N LYS A 499 -19.40 -8.28 9.70
CA LYS A 499 -19.16 -9.67 10.11
C LYS A 499 -18.68 -10.52 8.92
N GLY A 500 -17.55 -11.20 9.07
CA GLY A 500 -16.96 -12.09 8.04
C GLY A 500 -15.98 -11.41 7.10
N LYS A 501 -15.99 -10.07 7.01
CA LYS A 501 -15.08 -9.28 6.19
C LYS A 501 -13.68 -9.22 6.80
N LYS A 502 -12.67 -9.72 6.07
CA LYS A 502 -11.25 -9.70 6.50
C LYS A 502 -10.60 -8.33 6.28
N SER A 503 -10.62 -7.85 5.03
CA SER A 503 -10.07 -6.58 4.56
C SER A 503 -11.02 -5.94 3.54
N CYS A 504 -10.84 -4.66 3.25
CA CYS A 504 -11.38 -4.03 2.04
C CYS A 504 -10.28 -3.91 0.97
N VAL A 505 -10.56 -4.21 -0.29
CA VAL A 505 -9.63 -3.94 -1.39
C VAL A 505 -9.90 -2.55 -1.98
N ILE A 506 -8.88 -1.71 -2.08
CA ILE A 506 -8.95 -0.39 -2.70
C ILE A 506 -8.19 -0.46 -4.02
N ILE A 507 -8.93 -0.32 -5.12
CA ILE A 507 -8.44 -0.43 -6.50
C ILE A 507 -8.29 0.98 -7.08
N ASP A 508 -7.10 1.56 -6.97
CA ASP A 508 -6.76 2.90 -7.43
C ASP A 508 -6.32 2.91 -8.90
N ASN A 509 -7.30 2.87 -9.80
CA ASN A 509 -7.06 2.95 -11.24
C ASN A 509 -6.63 4.34 -11.72
N VAL A 510 -6.60 5.35 -10.85
CA VAL A 510 -6.36 6.76 -11.22
C VAL A 510 -5.23 7.43 -10.42
N GLY A 511 -4.45 6.65 -9.68
CA GLY A 511 -3.21 7.08 -9.01
C GLY A 511 -3.40 8.09 -7.89
N LEU A 512 -4.57 8.14 -7.25
CA LEU A 512 -4.86 9.05 -6.12
C LEU A 512 -3.91 8.85 -4.93
N TYR A 513 -3.39 7.64 -4.71
CA TYR A 513 -2.33 7.42 -3.71
C TYR A 513 -1.10 8.30 -3.98
N ARG A 514 -0.70 8.55 -5.23
CA ARG A 514 0.40 9.47 -5.57
C ARG A 514 0.07 10.96 -5.35
N VAL A 515 -1.20 11.28 -5.09
CA VAL A 515 -1.68 12.64 -4.85
C VAL A 515 -1.90 12.90 -3.35
N PHE A 516 -2.42 11.91 -2.62
CA PHE A 516 -2.85 12.05 -1.22
C PHE A 516 -2.18 11.10 -0.22
N GLY A 517 -1.46 10.07 -0.67
CA GLY A 517 -0.98 8.99 0.18
C GLY A 517 -2.08 7.99 0.56
N LEU A 518 -1.79 7.13 1.53
CA LEU A 518 -2.69 6.07 1.99
C LEU A 518 -3.89 6.62 2.80
N PRO A 519 -5.04 5.92 2.84
CA PRO A 519 -6.16 6.26 3.72
C PRO A 519 -5.78 6.31 5.21
N SER A 520 -4.80 5.51 5.64
CA SER A 520 -4.23 5.51 7.00
C SER A 520 -3.27 6.67 7.29
N GLN A 521 -2.94 7.54 6.33
CA GLN A 521 -1.98 8.61 6.56
C GLN A 521 -2.44 9.54 7.69
N VAL A 522 -1.56 9.85 8.64
CA VAL A 522 -1.86 10.78 9.75
C VAL A 522 -1.76 12.22 9.24
N TRP A 523 -2.85 12.97 9.38
CA TRP A 523 -2.97 14.35 8.91
C TRP A 523 -2.91 15.34 10.07
N ASN A 524 -2.15 16.43 9.92
CA ASN A 524 -2.20 17.55 10.87
C ASN A 524 -3.42 18.43 10.56
N TRP A 525 -4.60 18.01 11.05
CA TRP A 525 -5.86 18.71 10.81
C TRP A 525 -5.88 20.13 11.40
N ASN A 526 -5.21 20.38 12.53
CA ASN A 526 -5.06 21.74 13.08
C ASN A 526 -4.37 22.67 12.07
N ALA A 527 -3.22 22.27 11.51
CA ALA A 527 -2.52 23.09 10.54
C ALA A 527 -3.30 23.31 9.24
N MET A 528 -4.18 22.37 8.84
CA MET A 528 -5.10 22.56 7.71
C MET A 528 -6.27 23.50 8.05
N PHE A 529 -6.86 23.36 9.24
CA PHE A 529 -7.93 24.20 9.77
C PHE A 529 -7.47 25.66 9.94
N GLU A 530 -6.23 25.88 10.36
CA GLU A 530 -5.60 27.21 10.43
C GLU A 530 -5.12 27.74 9.05
N GLY A 531 -5.14 26.91 8.00
CA GLY A 531 -4.64 27.27 6.67
C GLY A 531 -3.11 27.36 6.55
N LYS A 532 -2.37 26.90 7.56
CA LYS A 532 -0.89 26.86 7.59
C LYS A 532 -0.31 25.73 6.73
N LEU A 533 -1.08 24.66 6.50
CA LEU A 533 -0.67 23.51 5.68
C LEU A 533 -1.55 23.39 4.42
N LYS A 534 -0.91 23.38 3.25
CA LYS A 534 -1.56 23.03 1.98
C LYS A 534 -1.42 21.54 1.70
N VAL A 535 -2.47 20.91 1.16
CA VAL A 535 -2.39 19.56 0.61
C VAL A 535 -1.51 19.61 -0.64
N GLY A 536 -0.27 19.12 -0.53
CA GLY A 536 0.71 19.11 -1.60
C GLY A 536 1.21 17.69 -1.88
N LYS A 537 1.73 17.46 -3.10
CA LYS A 537 2.29 16.17 -3.54
C LYS A 537 3.57 15.82 -2.75
N ARG A 538 3.44 15.33 -1.51
CA ARG A 538 4.57 14.68 -0.81
C ARG A 538 4.82 13.34 -1.49
N LYS A 539 5.87 13.29 -2.33
CA LYS A 539 6.47 12.01 -2.68
C LYS A 539 7.06 11.42 -1.40
N GLU A 540 6.50 10.31 -0.96
CA GLU A 540 7.21 9.30 -0.17
C GLU A 540 8.51 8.94 -0.91
N THR A 541 9.63 8.88 -0.20
CA THR A 541 10.93 8.64 -0.85
C THR A 541 11.11 7.14 -1.11
N PRO A 542 11.93 6.75 -2.10
CA PRO A 542 12.24 5.34 -2.31
C PRO A 542 12.81 4.65 -1.05
N LYS A 543 13.60 5.38 -0.24
CA LYS A 543 14.19 4.87 1.00
C LYS A 543 13.15 4.49 2.06
N ASP A 544 12.09 5.29 2.20
CA ASP A 544 11.01 5.04 3.17
C ASP A 544 10.27 3.72 2.88
N ARG A 545 10.32 3.28 1.62
CA ARG A 545 9.70 2.04 1.11
C ARG A 545 10.67 0.86 1.09
N GLU A 546 11.91 1.09 0.68
CA GLU A 546 12.92 0.06 0.45
C GLU A 546 13.34 -0.68 1.73
N PHE A 547 13.24 -0.04 2.91
CA PHE A 547 13.56 -0.70 4.18
C PHE A 547 12.61 -1.85 4.53
N PHE A 548 11.30 -1.71 4.28
CA PHE A 548 10.28 -2.69 4.67
C PHE A 548 9.90 -3.68 3.55
N LEU A 549 10.13 -3.34 2.28
CA LEU A 549 9.68 -4.14 1.13
C LEU A 549 10.67 -5.23 0.68
N MET A 550 11.77 -5.45 1.40
CA MET A 550 12.84 -6.39 1.03
C MET A 550 12.87 -7.65 1.91
N ASN A 551 11.86 -8.52 1.75
CA ASN A 551 11.95 -9.93 2.13
C ASN A 551 11.15 -10.81 1.16
N GLU A 552 11.68 -12.01 0.86
CA GLU A 552 11.05 -12.97 -0.06
C GLU A 552 9.87 -13.70 0.61
N LYS A 553 8.86 -14.06 -0.20
CA LYS A 553 7.59 -14.69 0.21
C LYS A 553 6.66 -13.83 1.07
N GLN A 554 6.03 -12.86 0.42
CA GLN A 554 4.66 -12.48 0.78
C GLN A 554 3.72 -13.65 0.42
N ASP A 555 2.95 -14.16 1.39
CA ASP A 555 1.80 -15.06 1.12
C ASP A 555 0.52 -14.26 0.76
N GLY A 556 0.63 -12.92 0.72
CA GLY A 556 -0.35 -12.01 0.14
C GLY A 556 -0.46 -12.10 -1.39
N ILE A 557 -1.46 -11.41 -1.94
CA ILE A 557 -1.89 -11.47 -3.35
C ILE A 557 -0.71 -11.41 -4.34
N GLN A 558 -0.41 -12.54 -5.01
CA GLN A 558 0.62 -12.62 -6.04
C GLN A 558 0.21 -11.83 -7.28
N ILE A 559 0.74 -10.61 -7.42
CA ILE A 559 0.55 -9.77 -8.61
C ILE A 559 1.42 -10.32 -9.75
N HIS A 560 0.81 -10.53 -10.91
CA HIS A 560 1.56 -10.98 -12.10
C HIS A 560 2.57 -9.89 -12.53
N PRO A 561 3.82 -10.21 -12.90
CA PRO A 561 4.82 -9.19 -13.27
C PRO A 561 4.34 -8.18 -14.31
N ASP A 562 3.56 -8.67 -15.29
CA ASP A 562 2.99 -7.90 -16.40
C ASP A 562 1.71 -7.10 -16.06
N SER A 563 1.18 -7.16 -14.82
CA SER A 563 0.00 -6.36 -14.46
C SER A 563 0.30 -4.86 -14.57
N GLU A 564 -0.68 -4.05 -15.01
CA GLU A 564 -0.57 -2.58 -14.96
C GLU A 564 -0.67 -2.04 -13.52
N MET A 565 -1.06 -2.88 -12.56
CA MET A 565 -1.22 -2.53 -11.14
C MET A 565 0.05 -2.87 -10.34
N MET A 566 0.17 -2.27 -9.16
CA MET A 566 1.16 -2.59 -8.13
C MET A 566 0.49 -2.61 -6.75
N MET A 567 0.97 -3.48 -5.86
CA MET A 567 0.66 -3.39 -4.44
C MET A 567 1.30 -2.13 -3.88
N VAL A 568 0.55 -1.39 -3.08
CA VAL A 568 1.02 -0.18 -2.37
C VAL A 568 1.10 -0.44 -0.88
N MET A 569 0.17 -1.24 -0.36
CA MET A 569 0.06 -1.64 1.05
C MET A 569 -0.91 -2.82 1.15
N SER A 570 -0.45 -4.00 1.53
CA SER A 570 -1.34 -5.11 1.91
C SER A 570 -1.96 -4.87 3.29
N HIS A 571 -3.04 -5.58 3.63
CA HIS A 571 -3.65 -5.48 4.96
C HIS A 571 -2.76 -6.02 6.09
N GLU A 572 -1.75 -6.85 5.78
CA GLU A 572 -0.77 -7.39 6.72
C GLU A 572 0.35 -6.37 6.99
N GLU A 573 0.96 -5.80 5.95
CA GLU A 573 1.89 -4.67 6.06
C GLU A 573 1.22 -3.46 6.73
N LEU A 574 -0.08 -3.25 6.50
CA LEU A 574 -0.86 -2.24 7.20
C LEU A 574 -0.91 -2.54 8.69
N LEU A 575 -1.22 -3.76 9.11
CA LEU A 575 -1.24 -4.13 10.54
C LEU A 575 0.13 -4.06 11.21
N GLN A 576 1.23 -4.29 10.47
CA GLN A 576 2.59 -4.08 10.96
C GLN A 576 2.91 -2.59 11.11
N THR A 577 2.74 -1.80 10.04
CA THR A 577 3.00 -0.35 10.07
C THR A 577 2.14 0.39 11.08
N LEU A 578 0.92 -0.07 11.34
CA LEU A 578 0.01 0.48 12.36
C LEU A 578 0.49 0.31 13.82
N GLN A 579 1.48 -0.54 14.09
CA GLN A 579 2.15 -0.59 15.40
C GLN A 579 3.06 0.63 15.60
N TYR A 580 3.48 1.28 14.50
CA TYR A 580 4.55 2.27 14.44
C TYR A 580 4.01 3.64 14.01
N ARG A 581 4.48 4.70 14.66
CA ARG A 581 3.94 6.07 14.54
C ARG A 581 4.76 6.96 13.62
N GLU A 582 6.08 6.78 13.61
CA GLU A 582 7.03 7.60 12.86
C GLU A 582 8.31 6.77 12.64
N PHE A 583 8.85 6.78 11.43
CA PHE A 583 10.16 6.21 11.09
C PHE A 583 11.21 7.32 11.24
N VAL A 584 12.35 7.02 11.86
CA VAL A 584 13.32 8.04 12.29
C VAL A 584 14.64 7.96 11.53
N ASP A 585 15.21 6.76 11.42
CA ASP A 585 16.52 6.50 10.82
C ASP A 585 16.66 5.01 10.44
N SER A 586 17.55 4.66 9.51
CA SER A 586 17.85 3.25 9.16
C SER A 586 19.25 3.07 8.61
N LYS A 587 19.93 2.00 9.03
CA LYS A 587 21.30 1.67 8.63
C LYS A 587 21.57 0.19 8.81
N GLY A 588 22.22 -0.43 7.82
CA GLY A 588 22.51 -1.87 7.84
C GLY A 588 21.24 -2.71 7.91
N GLU A 589 21.12 -3.53 8.96
CA GLU A 589 20.00 -4.44 9.20
C GLU A 589 18.90 -3.82 10.11
N PHE A 590 19.05 -2.56 10.54
CA PHE A 590 18.26 -1.97 11.62
C PHE A 590 17.61 -0.62 11.25
N ALA A 591 16.50 -0.30 11.90
CA ALA A 591 15.87 1.02 11.87
C ALA A 591 15.47 1.50 13.26
N ILE A 592 15.54 2.82 13.47
CA ILE A 592 14.92 3.49 14.62
C ILE A 592 13.52 3.91 14.22
N ILE A 593 12.55 3.49 15.03
CA ILE A 593 11.14 3.83 14.89
C ILE A 593 10.61 4.43 16.20
N LYS A 594 9.44 5.04 16.09
CA LYS A 594 8.68 5.62 17.20
C LYS A 594 7.34 4.92 17.32
N LEU A 595 6.93 4.59 18.54
CA LEU A 595 5.66 3.90 18.78
C LEU A 595 4.49 4.87 18.93
N SER A 596 3.27 4.32 18.95
CA SER A 596 2.02 5.07 19.11
C SER A 596 2.00 5.93 20.37
N ASP A 597 2.58 5.48 21.49
CA ASP A 597 2.72 6.25 22.74
C ASP A 597 3.73 7.42 22.64
N GLY A 598 4.59 7.42 21.62
CA GLY A 598 5.61 8.44 21.36
C GLY A 598 7.03 8.08 21.79
N LYS A 599 7.24 6.91 22.45
CA LYS A 599 8.57 6.37 22.73
C LYS A 599 9.29 5.96 21.45
N MET A 600 10.61 5.80 21.52
CA MET A 600 11.43 5.32 20.41
C MET A 600 12.03 3.93 20.74
N THR A 601 12.27 3.13 19.70
CA THR A 601 12.77 1.75 19.78
C THR A 601 13.53 1.39 18.50
N VAL A 602 14.34 0.34 18.53
CA VAL A 602 15.04 -0.21 17.36
C VAL A 602 14.38 -1.51 16.92
N VAL A 603 14.20 -1.66 15.60
CA VAL A 603 13.74 -2.89 14.95
C VAL A 603 14.75 -3.40 13.92
N ASN A 604 14.72 -4.69 13.63
CA ASN A 604 15.43 -5.29 12.48
C ASN A 604 14.60 -5.17 11.18
N ARG A 605 15.11 -5.69 10.05
CA ARG A 605 14.38 -5.73 8.76
C ARG A 605 13.07 -6.52 8.79
N GLN A 606 12.92 -7.46 9.71
CA GLN A 606 11.69 -8.23 9.91
C GLN A 606 10.65 -7.45 10.73
N GLY A 607 10.99 -6.25 11.21
CA GLY A 607 10.15 -5.44 12.09
C GLY A 607 10.12 -5.95 13.53
N GLU A 608 10.95 -6.92 13.90
CA GLU A 608 11.07 -7.42 15.27
C GLU A 608 11.83 -6.43 16.14
N GLN A 609 11.42 -6.32 17.41
CA GLN A 609 12.03 -5.41 18.37
C GLN A 609 13.40 -5.91 18.85
N VAL A 610 14.42 -5.05 18.73
CA VAL A 610 15.81 -5.33 19.12
C VAL A 610 16.20 -4.61 20.41
N LEU A 611 15.47 -3.54 20.77
CA LEU A 611 15.68 -2.75 21.99
C LEU A 611 14.32 -2.33 22.59
N GLU A 612 14.18 -2.39 23.92
CA GLU A 612 12.97 -1.96 24.63
C GLU A 612 12.55 -0.49 24.32
N PRO A 613 11.24 -0.16 24.26
CA PRO A 613 10.79 1.20 23.99
C PRO A 613 11.11 2.18 25.13
N GLY A 614 11.75 3.31 24.81
CA GLY A 614 12.16 4.30 25.80
C GLY A 614 11.83 5.75 25.46
N ASP A 615 11.76 6.57 26.51
CA ASP A 615 11.71 8.04 26.45
C ASP A 615 13.09 8.63 26.11
N TYR A 616 13.55 8.35 24.89
CA TYR A 616 14.80 8.88 24.34
C TYR A 616 14.60 10.30 23.79
N TYR A 617 15.59 11.17 24.02
CA TYR A 617 15.63 12.53 23.49
C TYR A 617 16.28 12.59 22.10
N ASP A 618 17.21 11.68 21.84
CA ASP A 618 17.98 11.59 20.61
C ASP A 618 18.41 10.11 20.42
N MET A 619 18.33 9.58 19.19
CA MET A 619 18.81 8.25 18.80
C MET A 619 19.31 8.32 17.35
N LYS A 620 20.42 7.65 17.03
CA LYS A 620 21.00 7.61 15.67
C LYS A 620 21.73 6.29 15.43
N LEU A 621 21.70 5.77 14.21
CA LEU A 621 22.47 4.59 13.83
C LEU A 621 23.84 5.01 13.27
N LEU A 622 24.89 4.59 13.96
CA LEU A 622 26.28 4.82 13.58
C LEU A 622 26.78 3.69 12.65
N ASP A 623 27.97 3.86 12.10
CA ASP A 623 28.60 2.83 11.25
C ASP A 623 28.85 1.53 12.03
N GLY A 624 28.86 0.41 11.31
CA GLY A 624 29.00 -0.92 11.91
C GLY A 624 27.83 -1.37 12.80
N ASN A 625 26.63 -0.79 12.66
CA ASN A 625 25.43 -1.10 13.47
C ASN A 625 25.53 -0.76 14.97
N ILE A 626 26.35 0.24 15.33
CA ILE A 626 26.38 0.78 16.69
C ILE A 626 25.21 1.79 16.84
N LEU A 627 24.40 1.63 17.89
CA LEU A 627 23.36 2.58 18.26
C LEU A 627 23.93 3.65 19.18
N PHE A 628 23.79 4.92 18.80
CA PHE A 628 23.87 6.04 19.72
C PHE A 628 22.47 6.38 20.25
N TYR A 629 22.33 6.61 21.55
CA TYR A 629 21.09 7.08 22.17
C TYR A 629 21.31 7.99 23.38
N ARG A 630 20.30 8.80 23.71
CA ARG A 630 20.30 9.68 24.91
C ARG A 630 18.94 9.60 25.62
N PRO A 631 18.80 8.85 26.73
CA PRO A 631 17.61 8.90 27.59
C PRO A 631 17.44 10.29 28.22
N ARG A 632 16.20 10.72 28.49
CA ARG A 632 15.87 12.06 29.03
C ARG A 632 16.60 12.50 30.33
N ARG A 633 17.28 11.60 31.05
CA ARG A 633 18.00 11.88 32.31
C ARG A 633 19.39 11.23 32.41
N LYS A 634 19.93 10.69 31.31
CA LYS A 634 21.28 10.09 31.25
C LYS A 634 22.19 10.84 30.27
N ALA A 635 23.48 10.54 30.29
CA ALA A 635 24.46 11.07 29.35
C ALA A 635 24.28 10.47 27.93
N LYS A 636 25.29 10.62 27.07
CA LYS A 636 25.37 9.83 25.83
C LYS A 636 25.48 8.35 26.19
N CYS A 637 24.75 7.48 25.50
CA CYS A 637 24.80 6.04 25.69
C CYS A 637 25.08 5.37 24.34
N TYR A 638 25.75 4.21 24.36
CA TYR A 638 26.14 3.46 23.17
C TYR A 638 25.84 1.96 23.35
N TYR A 639 25.40 1.30 22.28
CA TYR A 639 24.97 -0.11 22.30
C TYR A 639 25.30 -0.79 20.97
N ASP A 640 25.80 -2.02 21.00
CA ASP A 640 26.05 -2.83 19.82
C ASP A 640 24.79 -3.65 19.47
N LEU A 641 24.17 -3.36 18.32
CA LEU A 641 22.96 -4.06 17.87
C LEU A 641 23.22 -5.48 17.36
N LEU A 642 24.45 -5.84 17.01
CA LEU A 642 24.83 -7.21 16.62
C LEU A 642 25.01 -8.09 17.87
N ALA A 643 25.83 -7.63 18.81
CA ALA A 643 26.10 -8.29 20.08
C ALA A 643 24.96 -8.20 21.10
N LYS A 644 23.98 -7.30 20.89
CA LYS A 644 22.94 -6.95 21.87
C LYS A 644 23.53 -6.56 23.23
N ALA A 645 24.64 -5.82 23.18
CA ALA A 645 25.49 -5.49 24.32
C ALA A 645 25.58 -3.97 24.54
N VAL A 646 25.65 -3.54 25.80
CA VAL A 646 25.87 -2.14 26.16
C VAL A 646 27.36 -1.82 26.03
N ILE A 647 27.70 -0.75 25.30
CA ILE A 647 29.08 -0.24 25.19
C ILE A 647 29.31 0.86 26.23
N ASP A 648 28.32 1.74 26.42
CA ASP A 648 28.27 2.70 27.54
C ASP A 648 26.80 2.97 27.91
N ASP A 649 26.48 2.87 29.20
CA ASP A 649 25.13 3.13 29.74
C ASP A 649 24.88 4.61 30.06
N GLY A 650 25.87 5.47 29.82
CA GLY A 650 25.90 6.90 30.18
C GLY A 650 26.72 7.19 31.43
N THR A 651 27.75 6.38 31.71
CA THR A 651 28.67 6.53 32.85
C THR A 651 29.94 7.32 32.51
N ASN A 652 30.47 7.23 31.28
CA ASN A 652 31.64 8.01 30.85
C ASN A 652 31.28 9.23 29.98
N VAL A 653 32.26 10.13 29.79
CA VAL A 653 32.10 11.37 29.02
C VAL A 653 33.25 11.54 28.03
N ALA A 654 33.44 10.54 27.16
CA ALA A 654 34.46 10.55 26.11
C ALA A 654 33.98 9.96 24.77
N GLU A 655 34.54 10.50 23.69
CA GLU A 655 34.60 10.02 22.30
C GLU A 655 33.31 9.40 21.71
N THR A 656 33.44 8.42 20.82
CA THR A 656 32.36 7.66 20.16
C THR A 656 32.95 6.32 19.72
N PRO A 657 32.31 5.16 20.01
CA PRO A 657 32.90 3.86 19.72
C PRO A 657 33.19 3.67 18.22
N HIS A 658 34.32 3.03 17.92
CA HIS A 658 34.78 2.78 16.56
C HIS A 658 34.88 1.28 16.27
N VAL A 659 34.46 0.86 15.08
CA VAL A 659 34.63 -0.55 14.65
C VAL A 659 36.01 -0.72 14.05
N VAL A 660 36.83 -1.53 14.70
CA VAL A 660 38.19 -1.89 14.27
C VAL A 660 38.12 -3.20 13.50
N ASN A 661 38.82 -3.29 12.36
CA ASN A 661 38.91 -4.52 11.59
C ASN A 661 40.30 -5.17 11.70
N ILE A 662 40.35 -6.40 12.22
CA ILE A 662 41.58 -7.20 12.27
C ILE A 662 41.41 -8.44 11.39
N LYS A 663 42.17 -8.53 10.29
CA LYS A 663 42.19 -9.68 9.36
C LYS A 663 40.79 -10.08 8.84
N GLY A 664 39.87 -9.13 8.67
CA GLY A 664 38.50 -9.38 8.21
C GLY A 664 37.48 -9.68 9.32
N TRP A 665 37.85 -9.52 10.58
CA TRP A 665 36.98 -9.63 11.77
C TRP A 665 36.75 -8.26 12.41
N GLU A 666 35.55 -8.02 12.93
CA GLU A 666 35.17 -6.74 13.56
C GLU A 666 35.23 -6.79 15.09
N PHE A 667 35.77 -5.72 15.68
CA PHE A 667 35.89 -5.44 17.11
C PHE A 667 35.42 -4.01 17.38
N ILE A 668 35.18 -3.65 18.65
CA ILE A 668 34.87 -2.28 19.05
C ILE A 668 36.04 -1.71 19.86
N GLU A 669 36.44 -0.49 19.55
CA GLU A 669 37.38 0.29 20.35
C GLU A 669 36.64 1.49 20.95
N TYR A 670 36.75 1.66 22.28
CA TYR A 670 36.13 2.74 23.01
C TYR A 670 36.93 3.09 24.27
N ASN A 671 37.31 4.38 24.43
CA ASN A 671 38.11 4.88 25.56
C ASN A 671 39.37 4.04 25.85
N ASP A 672 40.18 3.77 24.82
CA ASP A 672 41.37 2.90 24.83
C ASP A 672 41.14 1.42 25.21
N ILE A 673 39.88 0.99 25.41
CA ILE A 673 39.48 -0.40 25.64
C ILE A 673 39.09 -1.04 24.30
N PHE A 674 39.68 -2.19 24.00
CA PHE A 674 39.38 -3.00 22.82
C PHE A 674 38.47 -4.17 23.21
N MET A 675 37.26 -4.22 22.65
CA MET A 675 36.16 -5.10 23.04
C MET A 675 35.78 -6.07 21.91
N SER A 676 35.42 -7.30 22.27
CA SER A 676 34.76 -8.23 21.35
C SER A 676 33.35 -7.76 21.00
N ARG A 677 32.88 -8.10 19.79
CA ARG A 677 31.47 -7.91 19.40
C ARG A 677 30.65 -9.13 19.78
N THR A 678 30.54 -9.43 21.08
CA THR A 678 29.67 -10.52 21.56
C THR A 678 28.91 -10.09 22.82
N GLN A 679 27.86 -10.83 23.18
CA GLN A 679 27.05 -10.52 24.36
C GLN A 679 27.80 -10.76 25.68
N GLU A 680 28.83 -11.61 25.67
CA GLU A 680 29.76 -11.82 26.78
C GLU A 680 30.91 -10.79 26.73
N ASP A 681 31.23 -10.21 27.89
CA ASP A 681 32.34 -9.26 27.98
C ASP A 681 33.69 -9.97 27.83
N PHE A 682 34.33 -9.74 26.68
CA PHE A 682 35.77 -9.87 26.52
C PHE A 682 36.33 -8.52 26.07
N SER A 683 37.14 -7.94 26.93
CA SER A 683 37.76 -6.62 26.73
C SER A 683 39.24 -6.65 27.11
N LEU A 684 40.05 -5.86 26.40
CA LEU A 684 41.49 -5.69 26.59
C LEU A 684 41.80 -4.21 26.84
N PRO A 685 42.63 -3.86 27.85
CA PRO A 685 42.97 -2.47 28.17
C PRO A 685 44.07 -1.89 27.26
N TYR A 686 44.11 -2.33 26.00
CA TYR A 686 45.00 -1.89 24.94
C TYR A 686 44.52 -2.44 23.59
N HIS A 687 44.81 -1.73 22.48
CA HIS A 687 44.62 -2.25 21.13
C HIS A 687 45.63 -3.40 20.86
N PRO A 688 45.19 -4.66 20.67
CA PRO A 688 46.07 -5.79 20.36
C PRO A 688 46.67 -5.70 18.95
N SER A 689 47.83 -6.31 18.73
CA SER A 689 48.47 -6.38 17.42
C SER A 689 47.74 -7.37 16.51
N GLN A 690 47.71 -7.12 15.20
CA GLN A 690 47.22 -8.12 14.24
C GLN A 690 47.99 -9.44 14.30
N TYR A 691 49.21 -9.44 14.85
CA TYR A 691 50.03 -10.66 15.02
C TYR A 691 49.65 -11.47 16.26
N ASP A 692 48.91 -10.90 17.22
CA ASP A 692 48.45 -11.60 18.43
C ASP A 692 47.28 -12.55 18.15
N PHE A 693 46.64 -12.41 16.98
CA PHE A 693 45.53 -13.24 16.52
C PHE A 693 45.94 -14.25 15.43
N LEU A 694 45.57 -15.51 15.64
CA LEU A 694 45.68 -16.60 14.67
C LEU A 694 44.31 -16.79 13.99
N ASN A 695 44.18 -16.37 12.73
CA ASN A 695 42.94 -16.44 11.96
C ASN A 695 42.90 -17.72 11.10
N TYR A 696 41.88 -18.55 11.30
CA TYR A 696 41.65 -19.81 10.61
C TYR A 696 40.41 -19.77 9.71
N GLY A 697 39.98 -18.57 9.29
CA GLY A 697 38.94 -18.35 8.28
C GLY A 697 37.51 -18.34 8.82
N TYR A 698 37.11 -19.40 9.52
CA TYR A 698 35.79 -19.52 10.16
C TYR A 698 35.83 -19.35 11.69
N TYR A 699 37.02 -19.43 12.27
CA TYR A 699 37.31 -19.08 13.67
C TYR A 699 38.61 -18.29 13.76
N MET A 700 38.78 -17.53 14.85
CA MET A 700 40.01 -16.83 15.17
C MET A 700 40.38 -17.04 16.63
N VAL A 701 41.68 -17.14 16.91
CA VAL A 701 42.22 -17.43 18.24
C VAL A 701 43.11 -16.29 18.71
N PHE A 702 42.93 -15.87 19.97
CA PHE A 702 43.79 -14.94 20.70
C PHE A 702 44.40 -15.67 21.91
N ARG A 703 45.72 -15.53 22.11
CA ARG A 703 46.42 -16.19 23.22
C ARG A 703 46.42 -15.28 24.46
N PHE A 704 45.44 -15.47 25.32
CA PHE A 704 45.34 -14.77 26.60
C PHE A 704 46.32 -15.39 27.62
N ARG A 705 46.80 -14.60 28.60
CA ARG A 705 47.78 -15.12 29.60
C ARG A 705 47.12 -15.95 30.72
N PRO A 706 45.97 -15.54 31.30
CA PRO A 706 45.15 -16.43 32.10
C PRO A 706 44.71 -17.66 31.28
N SER A 707 44.65 -18.82 31.93
CA SER A 707 43.86 -19.95 31.43
C SER A 707 42.38 -19.74 31.76
N ALA A 708 41.50 -20.42 31.03
CA ALA A 708 40.10 -20.60 31.46
C ALA A 708 40.01 -21.71 32.51
N PRO A 709 39.56 -21.40 33.75
CA PRO A 709 39.32 -22.40 34.77
C PRO A 709 38.39 -23.50 34.25
N GLY A 710 38.77 -24.76 34.42
CA GLY A 710 37.94 -25.91 34.05
C GLY A 710 37.84 -26.19 32.54
N CYS A 711 38.53 -25.46 31.67
CA CYS A 711 38.52 -25.72 30.22
C CYS A 711 39.34 -26.96 29.86
N GLN A 712 38.68 -28.10 29.65
CA GLN A 712 39.30 -29.37 29.26
C GLN A 712 39.84 -29.31 27.83
N VAL A 713 41.16 -29.32 27.67
CA VAL A 713 41.83 -29.39 26.36
C VAL A 713 42.03 -30.84 25.95
N TRP A 714 41.77 -31.17 24.67
CA TRP A 714 41.87 -32.53 24.14
C TRP A 714 42.71 -32.59 22.86
N TYR A 715 43.58 -33.61 22.77
CA TYR A 715 44.53 -33.79 21.68
C TYR A 715 44.56 -35.25 21.18
N TYR A 716 44.95 -35.44 19.91
CA TYR A 716 45.16 -36.78 19.35
C TYR A 716 46.44 -37.40 19.88
N CYS A 717 46.41 -38.71 20.08
CA CYS A 717 47.60 -39.48 20.40
C CYS A 717 48.27 -39.95 19.11
N GLU A 718 49.57 -39.72 18.99
CA GLU A 718 50.36 -40.18 17.84
C GLU A 718 50.26 -41.71 17.72
N GLY A 719 49.90 -42.20 16.53
CA GLY A 719 49.73 -43.63 16.24
C GLY A 719 48.38 -44.27 16.62
N ASP A 720 47.64 -43.77 17.62
CA ASP A 720 46.44 -44.44 18.18
C ASP A 720 45.16 -44.33 17.31
N GLU A 721 45.21 -44.42 15.97
CA GLU A 721 44.03 -44.42 15.05
C GLU A 721 42.95 -43.33 15.30
N GLY A 722 43.36 -42.12 15.67
CA GLY A 722 42.42 -41.02 15.97
C GLY A 722 41.86 -41.01 17.39
N LYS A 723 42.37 -41.84 18.31
CA LYS A 723 42.09 -41.75 19.74
C LYS A 723 42.58 -40.40 20.29
N MET A 724 41.81 -39.83 21.20
CA MET A 724 42.14 -38.59 21.89
C MET A 724 42.37 -38.82 23.39
N ARG A 725 43.13 -37.92 24.02
CA ARG A 725 43.31 -37.82 25.48
C ARG A 725 43.13 -36.36 25.92
N MET A 726 42.73 -36.18 27.16
CA MET A 726 42.66 -34.88 27.82
C MET A 726 44.07 -34.42 28.22
N SER A 727 44.31 -33.12 28.19
CA SER A 727 45.51 -32.47 28.72
C SER A 727 45.39 -32.23 30.23
N ASN A 728 46.54 -32.14 30.90
CA ASN A 728 46.63 -31.60 32.26
C ASN A 728 46.72 -30.06 32.28
N GLU A 729 46.80 -29.41 31.11
CA GLU A 729 46.82 -27.96 30.95
C GLU A 729 45.47 -27.44 30.42
N GLU A 730 44.94 -26.41 31.09
CA GLU A 730 43.76 -25.64 30.66
C GLU A 730 44.05 -24.77 29.43
N SER A 731 43.00 -24.42 28.68
CA SER A 731 43.17 -23.58 27.48
C SER A 731 43.51 -22.12 27.83
N ARG A 732 44.52 -21.58 27.13
CA ARG A 732 44.87 -20.15 27.05
C ARG A 732 44.45 -19.50 25.73
N ASN A 733 43.69 -20.23 24.91
CA ASN A 733 43.33 -19.86 23.55
C ASN A 733 41.87 -19.39 23.53
N VAL A 734 41.65 -18.10 23.74
CA VAL A 734 40.33 -17.44 23.55
C VAL A 734 39.98 -17.55 22.07
N CYS A 735 38.74 -17.91 21.76
CA CYS A 735 38.29 -18.25 20.42
C CYS A 735 36.99 -17.52 20.05
N PHE A 736 37.02 -16.85 18.91
CA PHE A 736 35.88 -16.16 18.31
C PHE A 736 35.40 -16.98 17.10
N LEU A 737 34.10 -17.26 17.03
CA LEU A 737 33.46 -17.94 15.90
C LEU A 737 32.85 -16.92 14.95
N ARG A 738 32.92 -17.16 13.64
CA ARG A 738 32.52 -16.15 12.67
C ARG A 738 31.01 -16.00 12.61
N ASN A 739 30.54 -14.76 12.71
CA ASN A 739 29.11 -14.38 12.82
C ASN A 739 28.41 -14.93 14.07
N ASP A 740 29.14 -15.43 15.06
CA ASP A 740 28.61 -15.68 16.40
C ASP A 740 28.84 -14.42 17.24
N TYR A 741 27.75 -13.81 17.69
CA TYR A 741 27.74 -12.60 18.52
C TYR A 741 27.20 -12.90 19.93
N GLU A 742 27.01 -14.18 20.29
CA GLU A 742 26.44 -14.58 21.58
C GLU A 742 27.55 -14.76 22.62
N HIS A 743 28.60 -15.50 22.27
CA HIS A 743 29.56 -16.06 23.23
C HIS A 743 31.02 -15.83 22.84
N VAL A 744 31.87 -15.70 23.86
CA VAL A 744 33.34 -15.81 23.72
C VAL A 744 33.74 -17.19 24.23
N TYR A 745 34.49 -17.92 23.40
CA TYR A 745 34.79 -19.31 23.68
C TYR A 745 36.25 -19.53 24.07
N TRP A 746 36.55 -20.74 24.55
CA TRP A 746 37.91 -21.26 24.69
C TRP A 746 38.10 -22.48 23.80
N LEU A 747 39.19 -22.49 23.02
CA LEU A 747 39.50 -23.58 22.11
C LEU A 747 39.96 -24.81 22.91
N CYS A 748 39.16 -25.88 22.85
CA CYS A 748 39.38 -27.13 23.57
C CYS A 748 40.12 -28.17 22.72
N ALA A 749 39.76 -28.29 21.43
CA ALA A 749 40.38 -29.25 20.51
C ALA A 749 40.31 -28.79 19.05
N VAL A 750 41.23 -29.31 18.24
CA VAL A 750 41.15 -29.26 16.77
C VAL A 750 41.02 -30.69 16.27
N LEU A 751 40.03 -30.96 15.42
CA LEU A 751 39.66 -32.28 14.91
C LEU A 751 39.93 -32.40 13.40
N TYR A 752 40.07 -33.65 12.92
CA TYR A 752 40.26 -33.91 11.49
C TYR A 752 39.06 -33.42 10.65
N GLY A 753 39.38 -32.87 9.47
CA GLY A 753 38.39 -32.39 8.51
C GLY A 753 37.78 -31.06 8.91
N GLU A 754 38.62 -30.07 9.21
CA GLU A 754 38.24 -28.68 9.50
C GLU A 754 37.18 -28.51 10.60
N ARG A 755 37.34 -29.22 11.72
CA ARG A 755 36.45 -29.10 12.89
C ARG A 755 37.21 -28.68 14.13
N ILE A 756 36.54 -27.98 15.02
CA ILE A 756 37.06 -27.62 16.35
C ILE A 756 36.04 -27.98 17.43
N VAL A 757 36.52 -28.13 18.66
CA VAL A 757 35.66 -28.13 19.85
C VAL A 757 36.02 -26.91 20.69
N VAL A 758 34.98 -26.21 21.13
CA VAL A 758 35.08 -25.00 21.94
C VAL A 758 34.15 -25.08 23.16
N MET A 759 34.50 -24.39 24.24
CA MET A 759 33.69 -24.26 25.46
C MET A 759 33.23 -22.81 25.64
N ASP A 760 32.00 -22.58 26.10
CA ASP A 760 31.47 -21.25 26.45
C ASP A 760 31.73 -20.87 27.93
N SER A 761 31.23 -19.71 28.37
CA SER A 761 31.38 -19.23 29.76
C SER A 761 30.65 -20.07 30.83
N LYS A 762 29.79 -21.02 30.42
CA LYS A 762 28.95 -21.85 31.30
C LYS A 762 29.50 -23.27 31.47
N GLU A 763 30.69 -23.54 30.93
CA GLU A 763 31.31 -24.86 30.85
C GLU A 763 30.53 -25.86 29.95
N ASP A 764 29.73 -25.35 29.01
CA ASP A 764 29.07 -26.12 27.95
C ASP A 764 29.97 -26.17 26.69
N TYR A 765 30.06 -27.34 26.05
CA TYR A 765 31.01 -27.63 24.97
C TYR A 765 30.29 -27.90 23.64
N TYR A 766 30.86 -27.37 22.57
CA TYR A 766 30.29 -27.40 21.22
C TYR A 766 31.31 -27.87 20.19
N LEU A 767 30.88 -28.80 19.33
CA LEU A 767 31.55 -29.12 18.08
C LEU A 767 31.15 -28.08 17.02
N VAL A 768 32.13 -27.53 16.31
CA VAL A 768 31.93 -26.56 15.21
C VAL A 768 32.65 -27.08 13.97
N ASP A 769 32.01 -26.95 12.80
CA ASP A 769 32.60 -27.24 11.49
C ASP A 769 32.77 -25.98 10.62
N SER A 770 33.48 -26.10 9.50
CA SER A 770 33.75 -24.98 8.59
C SER A 770 32.52 -24.40 7.88
N ASN A 771 31.31 -24.96 8.08
CA ASN A 771 30.03 -24.35 7.68
C ASN A 771 29.38 -23.56 8.83
N LEU A 772 30.12 -23.28 9.91
CA LEU A 772 29.68 -22.60 11.14
C LEU A 772 28.60 -23.36 11.94
N LYS A 773 28.47 -24.68 11.74
CA LYS A 773 27.47 -25.47 12.46
C LYS A 773 27.87 -25.77 13.90
N LYS A 774 27.53 -24.86 14.82
CA LYS A 774 27.61 -25.05 16.28
C LYS A 774 26.67 -26.19 16.71
N THR A 775 27.22 -27.23 17.35
CA THR A 775 26.48 -28.42 17.82
C THR A 775 26.90 -28.75 19.25
N TYR A 776 25.98 -28.75 20.21
CA TYR A 776 26.26 -29.14 21.60
C TYR A 776 26.73 -30.59 21.71
N ILE A 777 27.74 -30.86 22.54
CA ILE A 777 28.32 -32.20 22.73
C ILE A 777 28.51 -32.64 24.18
N GLY A 778 28.41 -31.74 25.18
CA GLY A 778 28.61 -32.10 26.58
C GLY A 778 29.01 -30.91 27.46
N CYS A 779 29.29 -31.17 28.74
CA CYS A 779 29.71 -30.16 29.71
C CYS A 779 30.62 -30.75 30.79
N ASN A 780 31.22 -29.88 31.61
CA ASN A 780 32.05 -30.31 32.75
C ASN A 780 31.26 -31.07 33.83
N HIS A 781 29.94 -30.85 33.93
CA HIS A 781 29.06 -31.41 34.96
C HIS A 781 27.91 -32.25 34.34
N PRO A 782 28.24 -33.34 33.62
CA PRO A 782 27.30 -34.07 32.78
C PRO A 782 26.23 -34.80 33.59
N LYS A 783 25.00 -34.82 33.09
CA LYS A 783 23.87 -35.53 33.73
C LYS A 783 23.71 -36.96 33.21
N ASN A 784 24.41 -37.31 32.13
CA ASN A 784 24.42 -38.66 31.54
C ASN A 784 25.66 -38.87 30.64
N GLU A 785 25.97 -40.13 30.31
CA GLU A 785 27.14 -40.53 29.50
C GLU A 785 27.23 -39.90 28.10
N LYS A 786 26.15 -39.30 27.57
CA LYS A 786 26.17 -38.63 26.26
C LYS A 786 26.68 -37.19 26.34
N GLU A 787 26.78 -36.63 27.55
CA GLU A 787 27.34 -35.31 27.87
C GLU A 787 28.76 -35.41 28.46
N ASP A 788 29.19 -36.59 28.91
CA ASP A 788 30.53 -36.80 29.47
C ASP A 788 31.60 -36.76 28.37
N LEU A 789 32.47 -35.74 28.42
CA LEU A 789 33.56 -35.54 27.47
C LEU A 789 34.55 -36.72 27.43
N ASN A 790 34.69 -37.49 28.51
CA ASN A 790 35.52 -38.69 28.54
C ASN A 790 34.99 -39.81 27.63
N VAL A 791 33.67 -39.85 27.40
CA VAL A 791 33.01 -40.76 26.45
C VAL A 791 32.91 -40.11 25.07
N VAL A 792 32.59 -38.83 25.02
CA VAL A 792 32.26 -38.11 23.78
C VAL A 792 33.52 -37.78 22.96
N MET A 793 34.58 -37.24 23.56
CA MET A 793 35.77 -36.79 22.82
C MET A 793 36.50 -37.95 22.11
N PRO A 794 36.79 -39.11 22.74
CA PRO A 794 37.42 -40.24 22.03
C PRO A 794 36.55 -40.80 20.90
N ARG A 795 35.22 -40.77 21.06
CA ARG A 795 34.26 -41.19 20.03
C ARG A 795 34.26 -40.25 18.83
N LEU A 796 34.26 -38.94 19.05
CA LEU A 796 34.32 -37.94 17.97
C LEU A 796 35.67 -37.95 17.26
N GLY A 797 36.78 -38.04 18.01
CA GLY A 797 38.13 -38.14 17.46
C GLY A 797 38.29 -39.35 16.52
N LYS A 798 37.94 -40.55 16.99
CA LYS A 798 38.03 -41.76 16.16
C LYS A 798 37.13 -41.66 14.92
N LYS A 799 35.89 -41.15 15.06
CA LYS A 799 34.97 -40.93 13.93
C LYS A 799 35.60 -40.04 12.85
N TYR A 800 36.01 -38.82 13.20
CA TYR A 800 36.47 -37.84 12.21
C TYR A 800 37.84 -38.19 11.61
N TYR A 801 38.70 -38.89 12.36
CA TYR A 801 39.89 -39.52 11.79
C TYR A 801 39.53 -40.55 10.71
N HIS A 802 38.57 -41.45 10.97
CA HIS A 802 38.17 -42.48 9.99
C HIS A 802 37.53 -41.87 8.75
N GLU A 803 36.66 -40.86 8.90
CA GLU A 803 36.06 -40.14 7.76
C GLU A 803 37.12 -39.51 6.85
N VAL A 804 38.13 -38.83 7.42
CA VAL A 804 39.19 -38.18 6.62
C VAL A 804 40.18 -39.19 6.03
N MET A 805 40.50 -40.28 6.73
CA MET A 805 41.37 -41.32 6.18
C MET A 805 40.70 -42.13 5.06
N LEU A 806 39.37 -42.27 5.08
CA LEU A 806 38.60 -42.80 3.95
C LEU A 806 38.67 -41.84 2.74
N GLN A 807 38.39 -40.55 2.94
CA GLN A 807 38.49 -39.53 1.89
C GLN A 807 39.89 -39.44 1.28
N LYS A 808 40.94 -39.56 2.10
CA LYS A 808 42.33 -39.56 1.61
C LYS A 808 42.62 -40.78 0.73
N LYS A 809 42.18 -41.98 1.13
CA LYS A 809 42.33 -43.20 0.32
C LYS A 809 41.52 -43.13 -0.99
N GLU A 810 40.32 -42.57 -0.97
CA GLU A 810 39.56 -42.31 -2.20
C GLU A 810 40.29 -41.31 -3.11
N MET A 811 40.88 -40.25 -2.55
CA MET A 811 41.63 -39.26 -3.33
C MET A 811 42.90 -39.87 -3.95
N GLU A 812 43.69 -40.63 -3.18
CA GLU A 812 44.88 -41.35 -3.65
C GLU A 812 44.53 -42.39 -4.74
N ALA A 813 43.42 -43.12 -4.58
CA ALA A 813 42.94 -44.06 -5.59
C ALA A 813 42.49 -43.34 -6.88
N ASN A 814 41.80 -42.21 -6.77
CA ASN A 814 41.40 -41.40 -7.92
C ASN A 814 42.61 -40.76 -8.63
N GLU A 815 43.64 -40.34 -7.90
CA GLU A 815 44.90 -39.82 -8.47
C GLU A 815 45.68 -40.91 -9.22
N MET A 816 45.76 -42.11 -8.66
CA MET A 816 46.33 -43.29 -9.34
C MET A 816 45.56 -43.65 -10.62
N LEU A 817 44.22 -43.54 -10.62
CA LEU A 817 43.38 -43.76 -11.79
C LEU A 817 43.63 -42.68 -12.86
N LEU A 818 43.78 -41.42 -12.45
CA LEU A 818 44.19 -40.29 -13.31
C LEU A 818 45.56 -40.50 -13.97
N LEU A 819 46.51 -41.09 -13.24
CA LEU A 819 47.84 -41.44 -13.75
C LEU A 819 47.75 -42.60 -14.76
N HIS A 820 46.88 -43.58 -14.53
CA HIS A 820 46.60 -44.64 -15.50
C HIS A 820 45.98 -44.08 -16.80
N GLU A 821 44.95 -43.24 -16.70
CA GLU A 821 44.34 -42.59 -17.87
C GLU A 821 45.31 -41.66 -18.62
N LYS A 822 46.21 -40.95 -17.91
CA LYS A 822 47.31 -40.19 -18.53
C LYS A 822 48.28 -41.10 -19.31
N SER A 823 48.48 -42.34 -18.89
CA SER A 823 49.40 -43.30 -19.54
C SER A 823 48.82 -43.97 -20.79
N GLU A 824 47.50 -44.15 -20.86
CA GLU A 824 46.81 -44.75 -22.02
C GLU A 824 46.47 -43.75 -23.14
N ALA A 825 46.72 -42.45 -22.94
CA ALA A 825 46.14 -41.39 -23.76
C ALA A 825 46.73 -41.24 -25.19
N GLY A 826 47.81 -41.95 -25.52
CA GLY A 826 48.48 -41.86 -26.82
C GLY A 826 49.16 -40.52 -27.09
N HIS A 827 49.72 -40.32 -28.29
CA HIS A 827 50.22 -39.02 -28.72
C HIS A 827 49.06 -38.16 -29.25
N VAL A 828 48.71 -37.12 -28.49
CA VAL A 828 47.61 -36.20 -28.84
C VAL A 828 48.10 -35.04 -29.70
N GLU A 829 47.47 -34.84 -30.85
CA GLU A 829 47.74 -33.73 -31.77
C GLU A 829 46.47 -32.87 -31.94
N LEU A 830 46.55 -31.59 -31.57
CA LEU A 830 45.53 -30.59 -31.91
C LEU A 830 45.75 -30.14 -33.36
N TYR A 831 44.71 -30.22 -34.20
CA TYR A 831 44.82 -29.86 -35.62
C TYR A 831 43.69 -28.93 -36.06
N GLN A 832 43.97 -28.11 -37.07
CA GLN A 832 43.05 -27.11 -37.60
C GLN A 832 42.67 -27.43 -39.05
N ALA A 833 41.39 -27.23 -39.40
CA ALA A 833 40.93 -27.21 -40.79
C ALA A 833 40.07 -25.96 -41.02
N GLY A 834 40.49 -25.09 -41.94
CA GLY A 834 39.88 -23.78 -42.11
C GLY A 834 39.92 -22.97 -40.81
N LYS A 835 38.76 -22.55 -40.30
CA LYS A 835 38.63 -21.75 -39.06
C LYS A 835 38.20 -22.57 -37.83
N LYS A 836 38.29 -23.90 -37.87
CA LYS A 836 37.86 -24.78 -36.78
C LYS A 836 38.94 -25.80 -36.41
N TRP A 837 38.96 -26.17 -35.13
CA TRP A 837 39.93 -27.05 -34.48
C TRP A 837 39.30 -28.40 -34.11
N GLY A 838 40.11 -29.44 -34.18
CA GLY A 838 39.81 -30.81 -33.78
C GLY A 838 41.01 -31.49 -33.11
N VAL A 839 40.84 -32.75 -32.73
CA VAL A 839 41.80 -33.54 -31.95
C VAL A 839 42.06 -34.87 -32.66
N LYS A 840 43.33 -35.23 -32.81
CA LYS A 840 43.77 -36.60 -33.13
C LYS A 840 44.44 -37.24 -31.91
N VAL A 841 44.41 -38.56 -31.88
CA VAL A 841 45.25 -39.40 -31.01
C VAL A 841 45.93 -40.44 -31.90
N ASP A 842 47.26 -40.54 -31.80
CA ASP A 842 48.10 -41.43 -32.61
C ASP A 842 47.82 -41.30 -34.12
N GLY A 843 47.69 -40.06 -34.60
CA GLY A 843 47.38 -39.70 -35.98
C GLY A 843 45.92 -39.92 -36.41
N LYS A 844 45.12 -40.69 -35.66
CA LYS A 844 43.70 -40.93 -35.94
C LYS A 844 42.85 -39.76 -35.44
N VAL A 845 41.99 -39.22 -36.30
CA VAL A 845 41.01 -38.20 -35.90
C VAL A 845 40.02 -38.79 -34.89
N ILE A 846 39.95 -38.18 -33.72
CA ILE A 846 38.99 -38.52 -32.65
C ILE A 846 37.88 -37.46 -32.58
N VAL A 847 38.27 -36.18 -32.69
CA VAL A 847 37.36 -35.03 -32.73
C VAL A 847 37.55 -34.31 -34.06
N PRO A 848 36.54 -34.28 -34.96
CA PRO A 848 36.62 -33.53 -36.21
C PRO A 848 36.71 -32.01 -35.95
N PRO A 849 37.03 -31.18 -36.96
CA PRO A 849 37.31 -29.76 -36.76
C PRO A 849 36.00 -28.97 -36.55
N LEU A 850 35.54 -28.93 -35.30
CA LEU A 850 34.23 -28.38 -34.89
C LEU A 850 34.34 -27.10 -34.05
N TYR A 851 35.44 -26.89 -33.32
CA TYR A 851 35.55 -25.88 -32.27
C TYR A 851 36.31 -24.63 -32.71
N CYS A 852 35.92 -23.44 -32.24
CA CYS A 852 36.58 -22.18 -32.57
C CYS A 852 38.03 -22.13 -32.03
N SER A 853 38.24 -22.74 -30.86
CA SER A 853 39.54 -22.92 -30.23
C SER A 853 39.53 -24.20 -29.39
N ILE A 854 40.69 -24.83 -29.20
CA ILE A 854 40.90 -25.92 -28.24
C ILE A 854 42.21 -25.60 -27.50
N ALA A 855 42.15 -25.59 -26.17
CA ALA A 855 43.34 -25.44 -25.33
C ALA A 855 44.17 -26.72 -25.30
N GLN A 856 45.47 -26.60 -25.01
CA GLN A 856 46.34 -27.76 -24.85
C GLN A 856 45.82 -28.73 -23.77
N PRO A 857 45.96 -30.05 -23.95
CA PRO A 857 45.60 -31.05 -22.95
C PRO A 857 46.20 -30.78 -21.57
N VAL A 858 45.38 -30.94 -20.52
CA VAL A 858 45.79 -30.94 -19.11
C VAL A 858 45.30 -32.25 -18.50
N GLY A 859 46.17 -33.27 -18.52
CA GLY A 859 45.79 -34.65 -18.24
C GLY A 859 44.79 -35.20 -19.26
N ALA A 860 43.78 -35.95 -18.79
CA ALA A 860 42.78 -36.61 -19.64
C ALA A 860 41.75 -35.66 -20.30
N TYR A 861 41.92 -34.34 -20.17
CA TYR A 861 40.93 -33.32 -20.55
C TYR A 861 41.54 -32.17 -21.35
N CYS A 862 40.72 -31.50 -22.16
CA CYS A 862 41.03 -30.20 -22.76
C CYS A 862 39.80 -29.27 -22.69
N ALA A 863 40.06 -27.96 -22.59
CA ALA A 863 39.02 -26.94 -22.69
C ALA A 863 38.80 -26.55 -24.15
N PHE A 864 37.56 -26.30 -24.55
CA PHE A 864 37.22 -25.95 -25.93
C PHE A 864 36.26 -24.76 -25.99
N GLU A 865 36.36 -23.98 -27.07
CA GLU A 865 35.46 -22.87 -27.36
C GLU A 865 34.55 -23.24 -28.53
N GLU A 866 33.24 -23.36 -28.31
CA GLU A 866 32.29 -23.77 -29.37
C GLU A 866 31.91 -22.59 -30.27
N ILE A 867 31.57 -21.47 -29.62
CA ILE A 867 31.39 -20.13 -30.18
C ILE A 867 32.15 -19.13 -29.28
N PRO A 868 32.51 -17.93 -29.75
CA PRO A 868 33.34 -17.00 -28.99
C PRO A 868 32.82 -16.73 -27.57
N ARG A 869 33.72 -16.77 -26.58
CA ARG A 869 33.43 -16.67 -25.13
C ARG A 869 32.46 -17.72 -24.57
N HIS A 870 32.33 -18.87 -25.23
CA HIS A 870 31.57 -20.01 -24.73
C HIS A 870 32.49 -21.22 -24.65
N TRP A 871 33.12 -21.35 -23.49
CA TRP A 871 34.08 -22.39 -23.16
C TRP A 871 33.43 -23.54 -22.39
N GLY A 872 33.79 -24.76 -22.78
CA GLY A 872 33.41 -26.03 -22.16
C GLY A 872 34.63 -26.94 -21.97
N ILE A 873 34.41 -28.17 -21.49
CA ILE A 873 35.47 -29.17 -21.23
C ILE A 873 35.08 -30.51 -21.84
N MET A 874 36.03 -31.14 -22.54
CA MET A 874 35.91 -32.51 -23.03
C MET A 874 37.07 -33.39 -22.56
N THR A 875 36.84 -34.70 -22.60
CA THR A 875 37.89 -35.71 -22.54
C THR A 875 38.67 -35.78 -23.85
N LEU A 876 39.91 -36.29 -23.82
CA LEU A 876 40.71 -36.56 -25.03
C LEU A 876 40.06 -37.58 -25.99
N LYS A 877 39.10 -38.37 -25.50
CA LYS A 877 38.27 -39.30 -26.28
C LYS A 877 37.04 -38.61 -26.92
N GLY A 878 36.96 -37.27 -26.89
CA GLY A 878 35.93 -36.46 -27.54
C GLY A 878 34.60 -36.32 -26.81
N LYS A 879 34.42 -36.99 -25.66
CA LYS A 879 33.22 -36.86 -24.82
C LYS A 879 33.27 -35.53 -24.06
N VAL A 880 32.32 -34.63 -24.34
CA VAL A 880 32.07 -33.42 -23.55
C VAL A 880 31.62 -33.81 -22.14
N ILE A 881 32.14 -33.13 -21.13
CA ILE A 881 31.80 -33.31 -19.71
C ILE A 881 31.33 -32.03 -19.03
N VAL A 882 31.61 -30.86 -19.62
CA VAL A 882 31.08 -29.55 -19.20
C VAL A 882 30.69 -28.78 -20.45
N ASP A 883 29.42 -28.37 -20.56
CA ASP A 883 28.89 -27.66 -21.73
C ASP A 883 29.56 -26.29 -21.95
N ALA A 884 29.58 -25.83 -23.20
CA ALA A 884 30.12 -24.55 -23.61
C ALA A 884 29.23 -23.36 -23.17
N LYS A 885 29.34 -22.96 -21.90
CA LYS A 885 28.51 -21.88 -21.30
C LYS A 885 29.26 -20.92 -20.37
N TYR A 886 30.57 -21.01 -20.32
CA TYR A 886 31.42 -20.19 -19.45
C TYR A 886 32.27 -19.22 -20.29
N GLU A 887 32.49 -18.00 -19.78
CA GLU A 887 33.30 -17.00 -20.49
C GLU A 887 34.79 -17.37 -20.49
N LYS A 888 35.23 -18.10 -19.46
CA LYS A 888 36.60 -18.63 -19.33
C LYS A 888 36.60 -19.97 -18.59
N VAL A 889 37.53 -20.84 -18.94
CA VAL A 889 37.80 -22.13 -18.28
C VAL A 889 39.32 -22.29 -18.11
N GLU A 890 39.77 -22.71 -16.92
CA GLU A 890 41.15 -23.10 -16.63
C GLU A 890 41.15 -24.51 -16.01
N ILE A 891 41.83 -25.46 -16.64
CA ILE A 891 42.00 -26.83 -16.11
C ILE A 891 43.36 -26.91 -15.40
N ARG A 892 43.41 -27.59 -14.25
CA ARG A 892 44.61 -27.80 -13.43
C ARG A 892 44.99 -29.29 -13.40
N ASP A 893 46.28 -29.57 -13.24
CA ASP A 893 46.85 -30.93 -13.34
C ASP A 893 46.28 -31.97 -12.36
N ASN A 894 45.65 -31.50 -11.28
CA ASN A 894 44.99 -32.28 -10.24
C ASN A 894 43.49 -32.58 -10.52
N GLY A 895 43.05 -32.47 -11.77
CA GLY A 895 41.66 -32.81 -12.18
C GLY A 895 40.60 -31.77 -11.79
N ILE A 896 41.02 -30.58 -11.37
CA ILE A 896 40.12 -29.47 -11.02
C ILE A 896 40.08 -28.46 -12.17
N ALA A 897 38.86 -28.06 -12.57
CA ALA A 897 38.64 -26.89 -13.43
C ALA A 897 38.12 -25.70 -12.61
N VAL A 898 38.59 -24.51 -12.94
CA VAL A 898 37.98 -23.24 -12.53
C VAL A 898 37.27 -22.66 -13.75
N VAL A 899 35.98 -22.37 -13.61
CA VAL A 899 35.14 -21.83 -14.68
C VAL A 899 34.60 -20.47 -14.26
N THR A 900 34.50 -19.52 -15.20
CA THR A 900 34.01 -18.17 -14.95
C THR A 900 32.71 -17.96 -15.72
N GLY A 901 31.62 -17.67 -15.00
CA GLY A 901 30.34 -17.29 -15.63
C GLY A 901 30.37 -15.85 -16.16
N ILE A 902 29.45 -15.52 -17.05
CA ILE A 902 29.30 -14.20 -17.72
C ILE A 902 29.12 -13.04 -16.71
N THR A 903 28.72 -13.35 -15.47
CA THR A 903 28.63 -12.37 -14.35
C THR A 903 29.95 -12.15 -13.60
N GLY A 904 31.08 -12.65 -14.11
CA GLY A 904 32.40 -12.60 -13.47
C GLY A 904 32.58 -13.54 -12.28
N LYS A 905 31.52 -14.20 -11.80
CA LYS A 905 31.59 -15.17 -10.71
C LYS A 905 32.32 -16.44 -11.16
N THR A 906 33.33 -16.84 -10.38
CA THR A 906 34.07 -18.09 -10.57
C THR A 906 33.41 -19.25 -9.82
N GLN A 907 33.53 -20.45 -10.38
CA GLN A 907 33.10 -21.71 -9.77
C GLN A 907 34.19 -22.77 -9.98
N THR A 908 34.39 -23.63 -8.97
CA THR A 908 35.29 -24.77 -9.06
C THR A 908 34.50 -26.03 -9.41
N ILE A 909 34.89 -26.73 -10.48
CA ILE A 909 34.33 -28.01 -10.89
C ILE A 909 35.42 -29.08 -10.73
N ASN A 910 35.14 -30.11 -9.94
CA ASN A 910 35.99 -31.31 -9.91
C ASN A 910 35.58 -32.22 -11.09
N LEU A 911 36.51 -32.51 -12.00
CA LEU A 911 36.26 -33.30 -13.21
C LEU A 911 36.17 -34.82 -12.91
N LEU A 912 36.62 -35.25 -11.73
CA LEU A 912 36.66 -36.64 -11.29
C LEU A 912 35.29 -37.17 -10.82
N LYS A 913 34.29 -37.10 -11.71
CA LYS A 913 33.01 -37.79 -11.58
C LYS A 913 32.61 -38.48 -12.89
N VAL A 914 33.31 -39.55 -13.21
CA VAL A 914 32.77 -40.60 -14.08
C VAL A 914 32.35 -41.78 -13.20
N LYS A 915 31.07 -41.81 -12.82
CA LYS A 915 30.41 -43.10 -12.63
C LYS A 915 30.25 -43.75 -13.99
N GLY A 916 30.53 -45.06 -14.06
CA GLY A 916 29.84 -45.95 -15.00
C GLY A 916 28.40 -46.16 -14.56
#